data_AF-A0A7V2UGH4-F1
#
_entry.id   AF-A0A7V2UGH4-F1
#
_cell.length_a   1.000
_cell.length_b   1.000
_cell.length_c   1.000
_cell.angle_alpha   90.00
_cell.angle_beta   90.00
_cell.angle_gamma   90.00
#
_symmetry.space_group_name_H-M   'P 1'
#
loop_
_entity.id
_entity.type
_entity.pdbx_description
1 polymer ?
#
loop_
_entity_poly.entity_id
_entity_poly.type
_entity_poly.pdbx_seq_one_letter_code
_entity_poly.pdbx_strand_id
1 'polypeptide(L)'
;MKPQAFVGVGLLLLAFAPIASTGEAPLTLDQALAQVPTYDYGQPDRALHFLELEIVRAATDAPRKTQLAERLGAILADPKATHAAKVWCCQQLLLVGTEAQVPILAKLLDDEKLAEMARFTLEGIPGEASLAALRTCLDRFKGMPLVGAVNSLGIRRDAKSVAAIARLLTSSDPLVAAAAAEALGKIANAEAATALAKAHLPPKQMGALQDAQLRCAQLLAAAGDAADAPIAQKLYEQVWASNRPVAWRLAGLVGLAKVSKEKAAPLVLDALGSDDPLIQASAVQLTKELPGEKVTAALVQRLEKLDPKGQVLLLGVLAERGDRSAAPAALRLIEAKDDAVRAAAIRATAALGDSALFPRLGALAASERGLVQQAARSALAALNAKDAGERLLAAAAEGDATVRAELLRAIAARRTPHATPLLLKAAADPDEAVRRAAFDALAVVGTPDCYPKLVESLAAARGDTQAIERAILAVGAQLPSPADRATPLIAAVKSAAAAAKPPLLRVLGATGSPAALTTVRSCLSDADAGVRDAAVRALAAWPDAAPAPDLLALAKNAESQLHRVIALRGYLRLAGEVKDEAARLRMLEAIRPIATTADSKKLLLATLGEAPDAGALQVALSFLDDTEVKPEAAAAVLRIANALLASDRAAVRNAMKTLIEKVKDEAVSKQAEALHDQALKPPRAGGAAAVPDYDKKRSEGMKADVATRAPKGYKVVCYLNCGPDASDGEKGKPTLRVGDAQPYRWAGADIRYGTVFFTGDAVTFDATGLNPKKAYQLGFSWWDCDHDTRAQSVWAATGKGEKTTKLVDKTKLPSGAKGEKPAEKVVPIPQQLTVGGSVRITFRNEAQPNCVVSEVWLLESEAEGVQGEPGAPEPKKADPNAKKVLIVTGVDSAHNWRATMRPLADLLEKDPRLSCTIVEDPNFLASDELHSYDVVVIHFQNPKPLEKGVEGGKNLLKFVEGGKGVVVVHFGCGALREWPDFVKVAGRVWDPKMRAHDPRGPFKVNITDVKHPITEGMTAFDTDDELYTCLAGDTPVQVLAIATSKVDKKDYPMALVTTVGKGRCFHCALGHDARALSFPGVSELYRRGTAWAAGLPPVAK
;
A
#
# COMPACT_ATOMS: atom_id res chain seq x y z
N MET A 1 40.90 14.85 22.98
CA MET A 1 40.90 13.85 21.89
C MET A 1 40.28 12.58 22.42
N LYS A 2 39.20 12.09 21.78
CA LYS A 2 38.32 11.03 22.29
C LYS A 2 39.00 9.65 22.21
N PRO A 3 39.09 8.86 23.29
CA PRO A 3 39.40 7.44 23.24
C PRO A 3 38.09 6.64 23.24
N GLN A 4 37.42 6.56 22.09
CA GLN A 4 36.23 5.70 21.89
C GLN A 4 36.32 4.89 20.58
N ALA A 5 37.53 4.69 20.06
CA ALA A 5 37.75 4.15 18.71
C ALA A 5 38.20 2.68 18.64
N PHE A 6 38.26 1.92 19.74
CA PHE A 6 38.90 0.59 19.72
C PHE A 6 38.02 -0.66 19.93
N VAL A 7 36.69 -0.53 20.05
CA VAL A 7 35.81 -1.73 20.19
C VAL A 7 35.11 -2.13 18.88
N GLY A 8 35.43 -1.46 17.76
CA GLY A 8 34.79 -1.68 16.46
C GLY A 8 35.67 -2.33 15.37
N VAL A 9 36.86 -2.85 15.72
CA VAL A 9 37.80 -3.42 14.73
C VAL A 9 38.05 -4.88 15.07
N GLY A 10 37.06 -5.72 14.78
CA GLY A 10 37.15 -7.16 14.93
C GLY A 10 36.11 -7.90 14.09
N LEU A 11 35.66 -7.31 12.97
CA LEU A 11 34.90 -7.99 11.92
C LEU A 11 34.80 -7.07 10.69
N LEU A 12 35.96 -6.59 10.22
CA LEU A 12 36.07 -5.79 9.01
C LEU A 12 37.28 -6.25 8.22
N LEU A 13 37.15 -7.43 7.61
CA LEU A 13 37.89 -7.90 6.43
C LEU A 13 37.37 -9.29 6.09
N LEU A 14 36.43 -9.37 5.13
CA LEU A 14 36.29 -10.49 4.20
C LEU A 14 35.50 -9.97 2.99
N ALA A 15 36.11 -9.01 2.32
CA ALA A 15 35.94 -8.87 0.90
C ALA A 15 36.96 -9.79 0.25
N PHE A 16 36.51 -10.85 -0.42
CA PHE A 16 37.24 -11.37 -1.56
C PHE A 16 36.28 -11.58 -2.72
N ALA A 17 36.60 -10.83 -3.78
CA ALA A 17 36.22 -11.11 -5.14
C ALA A 17 36.64 -12.54 -5.54
N PRO A 18 36.00 -13.14 -6.55
CA PRO A 18 36.56 -14.30 -7.21
C PRO A 18 37.82 -13.86 -7.99
N ILE A 19 38.99 -14.16 -7.45
CA ILE A 19 40.21 -14.34 -8.25
C ILE A 19 40.09 -15.74 -8.88
N ALA A 20 40.28 -15.81 -10.18
CA ALA A 20 40.29 -17.07 -10.92
C ALA A 20 41.42 -18.01 -10.44
N SER A 21 41.12 -19.31 -10.45
CA SER A 21 41.99 -20.50 -10.42
C SER A 21 43.35 -20.42 -9.69
N THR A 22 43.52 -21.24 -8.65
CA THR A 22 44.77 -21.98 -8.42
C THR A 22 44.40 -23.44 -8.13
N GLY A 23 45.09 -24.40 -8.75
CA GLY A 23 44.84 -25.83 -8.57
C GLY A 23 45.30 -26.38 -7.22
N GLU A 24 44.97 -25.71 -6.10
CA GLU A 24 45.34 -26.15 -4.76
C GLU A 24 44.29 -27.08 -4.15
N ALA A 25 44.75 -28.15 -3.50
CA ALA A 25 43.89 -29.12 -2.83
C ALA A 25 42.98 -28.47 -1.76
N PRO A 26 41.78 -29.02 -1.50
CA PRO A 26 40.92 -28.57 -0.41
C PRO A 26 41.61 -28.77 0.95
N LEU A 27 41.61 -27.71 1.78
CA LEU A 27 42.19 -27.70 3.12
C LEU A 27 41.32 -28.55 4.07
N THR A 28 41.91 -29.41 4.89
CA THR A 28 41.18 -30.12 5.96
C THR A 28 41.16 -29.30 7.26
N LEU A 29 40.21 -29.62 8.15
CA LEU A 29 40.11 -28.97 9.47
C LEU A 29 41.40 -29.06 10.28
N ASP A 30 42.07 -30.22 10.26
CA ASP A 30 43.33 -30.42 10.97
C ASP A 30 44.48 -29.60 10.35
N GLN A 31 44.54 -29.54 9.02
CA GLN A 31 45.52 -28.72 8.30
C GLN A 31 45.34 -27.23 8.55
N ALA A 32 44.09 -26.78 8.68
CA ALA A 32 43.78 -25.40 8.97
C ALA A 32 44.12 -25.04 10.43
N LEU A 33 43.71 -25.88 11.39
CA LEU A 33 43.98 -25.68 12.82
C LEU A 33 45.47 -25.69 13.15
N ALA A 34 46.29 -26.45 12.40
CA ALA A 34 47.74 -26.49 12.60
C ALA A 34 48.44 -25.17 12.26
N GLN A 35 47.82 -24.29 11.46
CA GLN A 35 48.39 -23.00 11.05
C GLN A 35 48.06 -21.86 12.02
N VAL A 36 46.97 -22.02 12.79
CA VAL A 36 46.49 -20.98 13.72
C VAL A 36 47.53 -20.56 14.75
N PRO A 37 48.27 -21.46 15.44
CA PRO A 37 49.21 -21.05 16.49
C PRO A 37 50.28 -20.06 16.03
N THR A 38 50.67 -20.08 14.75
CA THR A 38 51.72 -19.23 14.19
C THR A 38 51.20 -17.96 13.50
N TYR A 39 49.88 -17.77 13.41
CA TYR A 39 49.26 -16.65 12.72
C TYR A 39 49.65 -15.29 13.34
N ASP A 40 50.00 -14.29 12.55
CA ASP A 40 50.16 -12.91 13.04
C ASP A 40 49.44 -11.89 12.13
N TYR A 41 49.16 -10.70 12.67
CA TYR A 41 48.44 -9.66 11.96
C TYR A 41 49.12 -9.30 10.63
N GLY A 42 48.32 -9.18 9.56
CA GLY A 42 48.81 -8.82 8.22
C GLY A 42 49.17 -10.01 7.33
N GLN A 43 49.10 -11.25 7.82
CA GLN A 43 49.25 -12.44 7.00
C GLN A 43 47.92 -12.78 6.29
N PRO A 44 47.90 -12.92 4.95
CA PRO A 44 46.75 -13.46 4.25
C PRO A 44 46.64 -14.96 4.55
N ASP A 45 45.61 -15.37 5.29
CA ASP A 45 45.51 -16.74 5.78
C ASP A 45 44.22 -17.45 5.31
N ARG A 46 44.38 -18.31 4.31
CA ARG A 46 43.35 -19.21 3.78
C ARG A 46 42.81 -20.16 4.86
N ALA A 47 43.62 -20.54 5.85
CA ALA A 47 43.23 -21.42 6.95
C ALA A 47 42.28 -20.74 7.93
N LEU A 48 42.52 -19.48 8.31
CA LEU A 48 41.60 -18.76 9.19
C LEU A 48 40.23 -18.55 8.55
N HIS A 49 40.19 -18.16 7.27
CA HIS A 49 38.91 -18.00 6.56
C HIS A 49 38.14 -19.33 6.47
N PHE A 50 38.84 -20.42 6.18
CA PHE A 50 38.25 -21.76 6.21
C PHE A 50 37.68 -22.10 7.60
N LEU A 51 38.44 -21.84 8.66
CA LEU A 51 38.00 -22.13 10.03
C LEU A 51 36.82 -21.26 10.48
N GLU A 52 36.77 -19.99 10.12
CA GLU A 52 35.63 -19.11 10.41
C GLU A 52 34.33 -19.68 9.83
N LEU A 53 34.37 -20.19 8.59
CA LEU A 53 33.24 -20.85 7.98
C LEU A 53 32.85 -22.14 8.71
N GLU A 54 33.83 -22.97 9.10
CA GLU A 54 33.57 -24.19 9.86
C GLU A 54 33.00 -23.91 11.27
N ILE A 55 33.45 -22.84 11.92
CA ILE A 55 32.98 -22.39 13.24
C ILE A 55 31.53 -21.91 13.17
N VAL A 56 31.17 -21.13 12.15
CA VAL A 56 29.78 -20.71 11.90
C VAL A 56 28.87 -21.90 11.58
N ARG A 57 29.38 -22.88 10.82
CA ARG A 57 28.66 -24.13 10.53
C ARG A 57 28.42 -24.95 11.79
N ALA A 58 29.44 -25.07 12.64
CA ALA A 58 29.40 -25.85 13.86
C ALA A 58 28.64 -25.20 15.02
N ALA A 59 28.44 -23.87 15.04
CA ALA A 59 27.78 -23.17 16.15
C ALA A 59 26.38 -23.70 16.52
N THR A 60 25.70 -24.38 15.59
CA THR A 60 24.37 -24.99 15.79
C THR A 60 24.39 -26.51 15.94
N ASP A 61 25.56 -27.15 15.93
CA ASP A 61 25.76 -28.60 16.05
C ASP A 61 26.53 -28.86 17.36
N ALA A 62 25.87 -29.37 18.39
CA ALA A 62 26.45 -29.47 19.73
C ALA A 62 27.74 -30.32 19.80
N PRO A 63 27.81 -31.53 19.18
CA PRO A 63 29.06 -32.27 19.06
C PRO A 63 30.19 -31.50 18.34
N ARG A 64 29.92 -30.90 17.18
CA ARG A 64 30.95 -30.15 16.43
C ARG A 64 31.35 -28.86 17.12
N LYS A 65 30.41 -28.17 17.76
CA LYS A 65 30.64 -27.00 18.60
C LYS A 65 31.61 -27.34 19.73
N THR A 66 31.35 -28.43 20.44
CA THR A 66 32.22 -28.92 21.52
C THR A 66 33.61 -29.26 20.99
N GLN A 67 33.67 -30.02 19.88
CA GLN A 67 34.93 -30.40 19.25
C GLN A 67 35.77 -29.18 18.82
N LEU A 68 35.17 -28.19 18.14
CA LEU A 68 35.89 -26.99 17.73
C LEU A 68 36.26 -26.12 18.92
N ALA A 69 35.39 -25.98 19.92
CA ALA A 69 35.70 -25.22 21.12
C ALA A 69 36.85 -25.83 21.92
N GLU A 70 36.94 -27.16 21.99
CA GLU A 70 38.09 -27.87 22.56
C GLU A 70 39.38 -27.59 21.79
N ARG A 71 39.34 -27.67 20.46
CA ARG A 71 40.51 -27.42 19.59
C ARG A 71 40.99 -25.97 19.66
N LEU A 72 40.06 -25.00 19.67
CA LEU A 72 40.37 -23.58 19.88
C LEU A 72 40.89 -23.32 21.30
N GLY A 73 40.31 -23.97 22.30
CA GLY A 73 40.77 -23.92 23.68
C GLY A 73 42.21 -24.45 23.83
N ALA A 74 42.57 -25.52 23.11
CA ALA A 74 43.93 -26.05 23.10
C ALA A 74 44.93 -25.06 22.50
N ILE A 75 44.60 -24.40 21.39
CA ILE A 75 45.44 -23.34 20.79
C ILE A 75 45.59 -22.17 21.75
N LEU A 76 44.49 -21.79 22.41
CA LEU A 76 44.47 -20.71 23.38
C LEU A 76 45.35 -20.99 24.61
N ALA A 77 45.44 -22.25 25.02
CA ALA A 77 46.28 -22.73 26.10
C ALA A 77 47.76 -22.92 25.72
N ASP A 78 48.11 -22.93 24.43
CA ASP A 78 49.48 -23.10 23.98
C ASP A 78 50.32 -21.83 24.28
N PRO A 79 51.40 -21.93 25.08
CA PRO A 79 52.28 -20.78 25.34
C PRO A 79 53.02 -20.30 24.08
N LYS A 80 53.15 -21.13 23.05
CA LYS A 80 53.83 -20.78 21.79
C LYS A 80 52.91 -20.10 20.77
N ALA A 81 51.59 -20.13 20.98
CA ALA A 81 50.65 -19.46 20.09
C ALA A 81 50.82 -17.93 20.19
N THR A 82 50.84 -17.26 19.04
CA THR A 82 51.00 -15.80 18.95
C THR A 82 49.84 -15.05 19.63
N HIS A 83 50.05 -13.76 19.90
CA HIS A 83 48.99 -12.91 20.45
C HIS A 83 47.79 -12.81 19.49
N ALA A 84 48.03 -12.62 18.18
CA ALA A 84 46.97 -12.52 17.17
C ALA A 84 46.14 -13.81 17.09
N ALA A 85 46.79 -14.98 17.15
CA ALA A 85 46.12 -16.27 17.17
C ALA A 85 45.19 -16.42 18.39
N LYS A 86 45.67 -16.02 19.57
CA LYS A 86 44.88 -16.07 20.82
C LYS A 86 43.68 -15.12 20.79
N VAL A 87 43.86 -13.90 20.26
CA VAL A 87 42.76 -12.95 20.05
C VAL A 87 41.72 -13.55 19.10
N TRP A 88 42.15 -14.10 17.96
CA TRP A 88 41.27 -14.73 17.00
C TRP A 88 40.51 -15.91 17.62
N CYS A 89 41.19 -16.80 18.37
CA CYS A 89 40.53 -17.89 19.08
C CYS A 89 39.47 -17.39 20.09
N CYS A 90 39.75 -16.33 20.85
CA CYS A 90 38.77 -15.72 21.76
C CYS A 90 37.53 -15.20 21.01
N GLN A 91 37.73 -14.56 19.86
CA GLN A 91 36.63 -14.08 19.01
C GLN A 91 35.78 -15.23 18.49
N GLN A 92 36.41 -16.32 18.04
CA GLN A 92 35.67 -17.48 17.56
C GLN A 92 34.93 -18.21 18.68
N LEU A 93 35.50 -18.26 19.89
CA LEU A 93 34.86 -18.84 21.06
C LEU A 93 33.61 -18.07 21.53
N LEU A 94 33.37 -16.84 21.08
CA LEU A 94 32.07 -16.18 21.30
C LEU A 94 30.91 -16.94 20.64
N LEU A 95 31.18 -17.63 19.52
CA LEU A 95 30.17 -18.36 18.75
C LEU A 95 30.07 -19.83 19.19
N VAL A 96 31.22 -20.49 19.39
CA VAL A 96 31.27 -21.93 19.68
C VAL A 96 31.65 -22.29 21.12
N GLY A 97 32.04 -21.32 21.94
CA GLY A 97 32.50 -21.57 23.31
C GLY A 97 31.45 -22.26 24.18
N THR A 98 31.93 -23.12 25.06
CA THR A 98 31.14 -23.83 26.08
C THR A 98 31.75 -23.59 27.46
N GLU A 99 31.07 -24.03 28.52
CA GLU A 99 31.62 -23.94 29.88
C GLU A 99 32.98 -24.66 30.02
N ALA A 100 33.29 -25.64 29.17
CA ALA A 100 34.57 -26.33 29.18
C ALA A 100 35.78 -25.41 28.89
N GLN A 101 35.58 -24.30 28.18
CA GLN A 101 36.65 -23.34 27.87
C GLN A 101 36.78 -22.23 28.92
N VAL A 102 35.84 -22.13 29.86
CA VAL A 102 35.84 -21.10 30.91
C VAL A 102 37.12 -21.12 31.75
N PRO A 103 37.67 -22.27 32.20
CA PRO A 103 38.91 -22.27 32.98
C PRO A 103 40.11 -21.68 32.25
N ILE A 104 40.17 -21.83 30.92
CA ILE A 104 41.25 -21.28 30.09
C ILE A 104 41.07 -19.77 29.94
N LEU A 105 39.85 -19.34 29.59
CA LEU A 105 39.50 -17.92 29.45
C LEU A 105 39.65 -17.16 30.78
N ALA A 106 39.31 -17.80 31.90
CA ALA A 106 39.45 -17.22 33.24
C ALA A 106 40.91 -16.95 33.60
N LYS A 107 41.87 -17.77 33.13
CA LYS A 107 43.31 -17.50 33.30
C LYS A 107 43.77 -16.32 32.45
N LEU A 108 43.20 -16.13 31.26
CA LEU A 108 43.54 -15.02 30.37
C LEU A 108 43.02 -13.65 30.86
N LEU A 109 42.13 -13.63 31.86
CA LEU A 109 41.73 -12.40 32.53
C LEU A 109 42.91 -11.70 33.24
N ASP A 110 43.98 -12.42 33.56
CA ASP A 110 45.20 -11.84 34.16
C ASP A 110 46.22 -11.35 33.13
N ASP A 111 45.99 -11.61 31.85
CA ASP A 111 46.88 -11.18 30.77
C ASP A 111 46.50 -9.76 30.34
N GLU A 112 47.40 -8.79 30.53
CA GLU A 112 47.15 -7.37 30.23
C GLU A 112 46.67 -7.12 28.80
N LYS A 113 47.07 -7.96 27.84
CA LYS A 113 46.71 -7.80 26.43
C LYS A 113 45.48 -8.62 26.02
N LEU A 114 45.19 -9.73 26.69
CA LEU A 114 44.08 -10.63 26.35
C LEU A 114 42.86 -10.51 27.27
N ALA A 115 42.98 -9.85 28.42
CA ALA A 115 41.93 -9.79 29.44
C ALA A 115 40.60 -9.24 28.91
N GLU A 116 40.63 -8.20 28.07
CA GLU A 116 39.41 -7.63 27.50
C GLU A 116 38.69 -8.61 26.57
N MET A 117 39.44 -9.28 25.67
CA MET A 117 38.87 -10.28 24.78
C MET A 117 38.36 -11.48 25.56
N ALA A 118 39.10 -11.98 26.55
CA ALA A 118 38.66 -13.09 27.38
C ALA A 118 37.38 -12.75 28.16
N ARG A 119 37.27 -11.53 28.70
CA ARG A 119 36.05 -11.04 29.35
C ARG A 119 34.87 -11.02 28.39
N PHE A 120 35.01 -10.46 27.19
CA PHE A 120 33.94 -10.45 26.19
C PHE A 120 33.54 -11.88 25.80
N THR A 121 34.50 -12.78 25.58
CA THR A 121 34.22 -14.19 25.31
C THR A 121 33.44 -14.85 26.44
N LEU A 122 33.81 -14.62 27.70
CA LEU A 122 33.06 -15.10 28.86
C LEU A 122 31.64 -14.51 28.89
N GLU A 123 31.46 -13.20 28.63
CA GLU A 123 30.15 -12.57 28.54
C GLU A 123 29.22 -13.29 27.53
N GLY A 124 29.76 -13.77 26.41
CA GLY A 124 29.01 -14.53 25.41
C GLY A 124 28.74 -16.01 25.77
N ILE A 125 29.59 -16.65 26.59
CA ILE A 125 29.42 -18.06 26.95
C ILE A 125 28.27 -18.22 27.97
N PRO A 126 27.19 -18.95 27.62
CA PRO A 126 26.08 -19.18 28.54
C PRO A 126 26.50 -20.10 29.69
N GLY A 127 25.81 -19.99 30.82
CA GLY A 127 26.04 -20.84 31.99
C GLY A 127 26.66 -20.11 33.19
N GLU A 128 26.67 -20.81 34.33
CA GLU A 128 27.08 -20.27 35.63
C GLU A 128 28.60 -20.22 35.76
N ALA A 129 29.36 -21.11 35.11
CA ALA A 129 30.82 -21.10 35.19
C ALA A 129 31.41 -19.79 34.65
N SER A 130 30.87 -19.31 33.52
CA SER A 130 31.25 -18.02 32.93
C SER A 130 30.94 -16.85 33.88
N LEU A 131 29.72 -16.81 34.44
CA LEU A 131 29.30 -15.77 35.38
C LEU A 131 30.17 -15.80 36.65
N ALA A 132 30.48 -16.98 37.18
CA ALA A 132 31.39 -17.14 38.30
C ALA A 132 32.78 -16.59 37.99
N ALA A 133 33.33 -16.86 36.80
CA ALA A 133 34.61 -16.30 36.38
C ALA A 133 34.58 -14.77 36.31
N LEU A 134 33.55 -14.17 35.70
CA LEU A 134 33.35 -12.72 35.64
C LEU A 134 33.17 -12.08 37.02
N ARG A 135 32.49 -12.76 37.95
CA ARG A 135 32.34 -12.29 39.34
C ARG A 135 33.68 -12.16 40.06
N THR A 136 34.65 -13.04 39.78
CA THR A 136 35.98 -12.95 40.41
C THR A 136 36.70 -11.64 40.05
N CYS A 137 36.39 -11.03 38.89
CA CYS A 137 36.97 -9.76 38.48
C CYS A 137 36.54 -8.59 39.37
N LEU A 138 35.38 -8.67 40.04
CA LEU A 138 34.82 -7.55 40.81
C LEU A 138 35.73 -7.12 41.97
N ASP A 139 36.44 -8.07 42.59
CA ASP A 139 37.35 -7.79 43.70
C ASP A 139 38.81 -7.58 43.25
N ARG A 140 39.15 -8.03 42.03
CA ARG A 140 40.53 -8.07 41.52
C ARG A 140 40.86 -6.88 40.62
N PHE A 141 39.93 -6.50 39.74
CA PHE A 141 40.15 -5.47 38.74
C PHE A 141 39.92 -4.06 39.30
N LYS A 142 40.53 -3.07 38.65
CA LYS A 142 40.37 -1.64 38.96
C LYS A 142 40.19 -0.85 37.66
N GLY A 143 39.63 0.36 37.73
CA GLY A 143 39.48 1.24 36.57
C GLY A 143 38.66 0.62 35.43
N MET A 144 39.12 0.80 34.19
CA MET A 144 38.42 0.34 32.98
C MET A 144 38.18 -1.18 32.91
N PRO A 145 39.13 -2.06 33.27
CA PRO A 145 38.86 -3.50 33.38
C PRO A 145 37.69 -3.86 34.31
N LEU A 146 37.59 -3.17 35.46
CA LEU A 146 36.48 -3.37 36.40
C LEU A 146 35.16 -2.90 35.81
N VAL A 147 35.15 -1.73 35.15
CA VAL A 147 33.98 -1.22 34.40
C VAL A 147 33.49 -2.25 33.39
N GLY A 148 34.41 -2.88 32.64
CA GLY A 148 34.09 -3.94 31.70
C GLY A 148 33.40 -5.13 32.36
N ALA A 149 33.94 -5.63 33.48
CA ALA A 149 33.37 -6.79 34.19
C ALA A 149 31.97 -6.50 34.76
N VAL A 150 31.79 -5.31 35.36
CA VAL A 150 30.49 -4.84 35.87
C VAL A 150 29.46 -4.75 34.75
N ASN A 151 29.84 -4.21 33.60
CA ASN A 151 28.96 -4.13 32.43
C ASN A 151 28.56 -5.50 31.90
N SER A 152 29.48 -6.46 31.81
CA SER A 152 29.16 -7.84 31.37
C SER A 152 28.14 -8.51 32.27
N LEU A 153 28.32 -8.40 33.59
CA LEU A 153 27.39 -8.96 34.57
C LEU A 153 26.00 -8.27 34.51
N GLY A 154 26.00 -6.96 34.26
CA GLY A 154 24.78 -6.19 34.01
C GLY A 154 24.03 -6.62 32.74
N ILE A 155 24.75 -6.80 31.62
CA ILE A 155 24.19 -7.30 30.34
C ILE A 155 23.60 -8.69 30.51
N ARG A 156 24.30 -9.56 31.25
CA ARG A 156 23.86 -10.92 31.57
C ARG A 156 22.77 -11.00 32.65
N ARG A 157 22.37 -9.84 33.21
CA ARG A 157 21.37 -9.71 34.28
C ARG A 157 21.63 -10.63 35.47
N ASP A 158 22.89 -10.75 35.86
CA ASP A 158 23.29 -11.71 36.88
C ASP A 158 22.87 -11.29 38.31
N ALA A 159 21.81 -11.92 38.83
CA ALA A 159 21.27 -11.65 40.15
C ALA A 159 22.29 -11.86 41.28
N LYS A 160 23.17 -12.87 41.18
CA LYS A 160 24.17 -13.17 42.23
C LYS A 160 25.25 -12.10 42.34
N SER A 161 25.40 -11.24 41.33
CA SER A 161 26.36 -10.12 41.34
C SER A 161 25.80 -8.86 42.00
N VAL A 162 24.50 -8.77 42.26
CA VAL A 162 23.85 -7.52 42.73
C VAL A 162 24.50 -6.97 44.00
N ALA A 163 24.73 -7.81 45.01
CA ALA A 163 25.35 -7.37 46.26
C ALA A 163 26.80 -6.88 46.07
N ALA A 164 27.55 -7.47 45.15
CA ALA A 164 28.92 -7.05 44.84
C ALA A 164 28.94 -5.75 44.02
N ILE A 165 28.10 -5.64 42.99
CA ILE A 165 27.97 -4.44 42.16
C ILE A 165 27.41 -3.26 42.98
N ALA A 166 26.48 -3.50 43.91
CA ALA A 166 25.94 -2.45 44.78
C ALA A 166 27.02 -1.78 45.65
N ARG A 167 28.04 -2.53 46.10
CA ARG A 167 29.19 -1.95 46.82
C ARG A 167 30.02 -1.00 45.95
N LEU A 168 30.00 -1.17 44.63
CA LEU A 168 30.74 -0.33 43.67
C LEU A 168 30.05 1.01 43.38
N LEU A 169 28.77 1.19 43.77
CA LEU A 169 28.08 2.48 43.67
C LEU A 169 28.77 3.60 44.48
N THR A 170 29.50 3.23 45.53
CA THR A 170 30.27 4.18 46.37
C THR A 170 31.75 4.21 46.01
N SER A 171 32.14 3.67 44.84
CA SER A 171 33.52 3.72 44.38
C SER A 171 34.01 5.17 44.25
N SER A 172 35.27 5.42 44.63
CA SER A 172 35.92 6.70 44.39
C SER A 172 36.21 6.95 42.90
N ASP A 173 36.20 5.89 42.08
CA ASP A 173 36.26 6.00 40.62
C ASP A 173 34.85 6.29 40.06
N PRO A 174 34.61 7.48 39.47
CA PRO A 174 33.31 7.86 38.96
C PRO A 174 32.82 6.99 37.79
N LEU A 175 33.73 6.40 37.00
CA LEU A 175 33.35 5.52 35.89
C LEU A 175 32.85 4.18 36.41
N VAL A 176 33.51 3.64 37.44
CA VAL A 176 33.09 2.41 38.12
C VAL A 176 31.71 2.61 38.79
N ALA A 177 31.52 3.73 39.48
CA ALA A 177 30.27 4.01 40.18
C ALA A 177 29.09 4.18 39.20
N ALA A 178 29.31 4.85 38.06
CA ALA A 178 28.30 4.97 37.00
C ALA A 178 27.98 3.62 36.33
N ALA A 179 29.01 2.82 36.02
CA ALA A 179 28.84 1.48 35.45
C ALA A 179 28.07 0.55 36.40
N ALA A 180 28.32 0.66 37.72
CA ALA A 180 27.57 -0.09 38.73
C ALA A 180 26.08 0.27 38.73
N ALA A 181 25.75 1.56 38.65
CA ALA A 181 24.35 1.99 38.53
C ALA A 181 23.70 1.45 37.26
N GLU A 182 24.37 1.57 36.11
CA GLU A 182 23.85 1.07 34.84
C GLU A 182 23.63 -0.46 34.86
N ALA A 183 24.58 -1.22 35.40
CA ALA A 183 24.48 -2.67 35.53
C ALA A 183 23.33 -3.09 36.43
N LEU A 184 23.15 -2.46 37.60
CA LEU A 184 22.00 -2.73 38.48
C LEU A 184 20.68 -2.38 37.79
N GLY A 185 20.65 -1.30 37.00
CA GLY A 185 19.47 -0.90 36.23
C GLY A 185 19.11 -1.90 35.14
N LYS A 186 20.08 -2.65 34.60
CA LYS A 186 19.87 -3.74 33.63
C LYS A 186 19.48 -5.06 34.30
N ILE A 187 20.05 -5.39 35.47
CA ILE A 187 19.70 -6.59 36.24
C ILE A 187 18.25 -6.53 36.72
N ALA A 188 17.83 -5.37 37.23
CA ALA A 188 16.44 -5.02 37.53
C ALA A 188 15.65 -6.10 38.31
N ASN A 189 16.19 -6.52 39.45
CA ASN A 189 15.45 -7.29 40.47
C ASN A 189 15.22 -6.42 41.73
N ALA A 190 14.45 -6.92 42.70
CA ALA A 190 14.12 -6.20 43.94
C ALA A 190 15.35 -5.68 44.71
N GLU A 191 16.43 -6.46 44.76
CA GLU A 191 17.68 -6.11 45.43
C GLU A 191 18.40 -4.97 44.71
N ALA A 192 18.51 -5.05 43.38
CA ALA A 192 19.14 -4.03 42.55
C ALA A 192 18.36 -2.71 42.59
N ALA A 193 17.03 -2.79 42.54
CA ALA A 193 16.14 -1.65 42.67
C ALA A 193 16.26 -0.98 44.04
N THR A 194 16.36 -1.77 45.11
CA THR A 194 16.59 -1.26 46.46
C THR A 194 17.94 -0.56 46.58
N ALA A 195 18.99 -1.11 45.96
CA ALA A 195 20.31 -0.48 45.91
C ALA A 195 20.25 0.86 45.15
N LEU A 196 19.64 0.90 43.96
CA LEU A 196 19.47 2.12 43.16
C LEU A 196 18.62 3.19 43.86
N ALA A 197 17.58 2.79 44.58
CA ALA A 197 16.70 3.72 45.31
C ALA A 197 17.42 4.42 46.49
N LYS A 198 18.48 3.80 47.04
CA LYS A 198 19.29 4.32 48.16
C LYS A 198 20.59 4.99 47.70
N ALA A 199 21.00 4.77 46.45
CA ALA A 199 22.27 5.26 45.93
C ALA A 199 22.31 6.79 45.86
N HIS A 200 23.50 7.35 46.08
CA HIS A 200 23.77 8.76 45.84
C HIS A 200 25.11 8.86 45.11
N LEU A 201 25.06 9.43 43.91
CA LEU A 201 26.24 9.61 43.05
C LEU A 201 26.59 11.09 42.96
N PRO A 202 27.85 11.46 42.69
CA PRO A 202 28.23 12.86 42.53
C PRO A 202 27.45 13.53 41.37
N PRO A 203 27.32 14.87 41.34
CA PRO A 203 26.46 15.57 40.38
C PRO A 203 26.70 15.21 38.90
N LYS A 204 27.94 14.91 38.52
CA LYS A 204 28.29 14.50 37.14
C LYS A 204 27.75 13.12 36.76
N GLN A 205 27.51 12.24 37.73
CA GLN A 205 27.04 10.86 37.54
C GLN A 205 25.57 10.68 37.92
N MET A 206 24.91 11.70 38.48
CA MET A 206 23.49 11.65 38.83
C MET A 206 22.58 11.30 37.65
N GLY A 207 22.94 11.72 36.42
CA GLY A 207 22.22 11.31 35.22
C GLY A 207 22.22 9.81 35.01
N ALA A 208 23.37 9.14 35.17
CA ALA A 208 23.49 7.69 35.04
C ALA A 208 22.67 6.95 36.10
N LEU A 209 22.63 7.46 37.33
CA LEU A 209 21.78 6.91 38.39
C LEU A 209 20.30 7.01 38.03
N GLN A 210 19.85 8.18 37.61
CA GLN A 210 18.45 8.42 37.26
C GLN A 210 18.01 7.61 36.04
N ASP A 211 18.88 7.48 35.04
CA ASP A 211 18.66 6.63 33.86
C ASP A 211 18.55 5.15 34.27
N ALA A 212 19.38 4.69 35.22
CA ALA A 212 19.30 3.35 35.79
C ALA A 212 18.02 3.12 36.61
N GLN A 213 17.60 4.10 37.43
CA GLN A 213 16.37 4.03 38.22
C GLN A 213 15.13 3.92 37.31
N LEU A 214 15.04 4.74 36.25
CA LEU A 214 13.93 4.66 35.31
C LEU A 214 13.91 3.31 34.58
N ARG A 215 15.07 2.84 34.08
CA ARG A 215 15.18 1.54 33.41
C ARG A 215 14.77 0.39 34.33
N CYS A 216 15.23 0.42 35.58
CA CYS A 216 14.89 -0.58 36.58
C CYS A 216 13.38 -0.59 36.86
N ALA A 217 12.77 0.58 37.07
CA ALA A 217 11.32 0.71 37.28
C ALA A 217 10.51 0.16 36.10
N GLN A 218 10.94 0.47 34.86
CA GLN A 218 10.29 -0.02 33.64
C GLN A 218 10.38 -1.54 33.50
N LEU A 219 11.55 -2.13 33.77
CA LEU A 219 11.74 -3.58 33.68
C LEU A 219 10.95 -4.33 34.76
N LEU A 220 10.93 -3.82 36.00
CA LEU A 220 10.12 -4.37 37.09
C LEU A 220 8.61 -4.30 36.77
N ALA A 221 8.14 -3.13 36.29
CA ALA A 221 6.74 -2.96 35.91
C ALA A 221 6.33 -3.88 34.75
N ALA A 222 7.25 -4.13 33.79
CA ALA A 222 7.01 -5.03 32.66
C ALA A 222 7.03 -6.52 33.06
N ALA A 223 7.77 -6.91 34.10
CA ALA A 223 7.77 -8.27 34.63
C ALA A 223 6.42 -8.65 35.25
N GLY A 224 5.67 -7.67 35.78
CA GLY A 224 4.30 -7.85 36.25
C GLY A 224 4.16 -8.55 37.59
N ASP A 225 5.24 -8.73 38.36
CA ASP A 225 5.17 -9.30 39.71
C ASP A 225 4.57 -8.28 40.70
N ALA A 226 3.57 -8.71 41.46
CA ALA A 226 2.91 -7.89 42.47
C ALA A 226 3.87 -7.46 43.58
N ALA A 227 4.90 -8.25 43.88
CA ALA A 227 5.92 -7.91 44.88
C ALA A 227 6.82 -6.74 44.44
N ASP A 228 7.00 -6.55 43.13
CA ASP A 228 7.87 -5.53 42.55
C ASP A 228 7.17 -4.19 42.33
N ALA A 229 5.83 -4.18 42.26
CA ALA A 229 5.04 -2.97 42.01
C ALA A 229 5.31 -1.83 43.01
N PRO A 230 5.39 -2.05 44.34
CA PRO A 230 5.74 -1.00 45.29
C PRO A 230 7.16 -0.43 45.10
N ILE A 231 8.09 -1.26 44.62
CA ILE A 231 9.47 -0.87 44.38
C ILE A 231 9.56 -0.01 43.13
N ALA A 232 8.91 -0.44 42.03
CA ALA A 232 8.78 0.34 40.80
C ALA A 232 8.07 1.67 41.05
N GLN A 233 7.01 1.67 41.87
CA GLN A 233 6.30 2.88 42.30
C GLN A 233 7.26 3.90 42.92
N LYS A 234 8.07 3.49 43.91
CA LYS A 234 9.02 4.36 44.59
C LYS A 234 10.07 4.96 43.64
N LEU A 235 10.56 4.17 42.68
CA LEU A 235 11.50 4.65 41.67
C LEU A 235 10.85 5.68 40.72
N TYR A 236 9.61 5.45 40.29
CA TYR A 236 8.86 6.42 39.47
C TYR A 236 8.58 7.73 40.21
N GLU A 237 8.27 7.68 41.52
CA GLU A 237 8.14 8.87 42.37
C GLU A 237 9.45 9.69 42.41
N GLN A 238 10.60 9.02 42.55
CA GLN A 238 11.92 9.67 42.50
C GLN A 238 12.20 10.30 41.12
N VAL A 239 11.82 9.61 40.03
CA VAL A 239 11.96 10.15 38.66
C VAL A 239 11.09 11.41 38.48
N TRP A 240 9.84 11.39 38.95
CA TRP A 240 8.93 12.54 38.88
C TRP A 240 9.44 13.76 39.67
N ALA A 241 9.98 13.50 40.87
CA ALA A 241 10.53 14.51 41.77
C ALA A 241 11.93 15.01 41.36
N SER A 242 12.56 14.44 40.33
CA SER A 242 13.90 14.83 39.89
C SER A 242 13.93 16.24 39.27
N ASN A 243 15.12 16.85 39.25
CA ASN A 243 15.39 18.13 38.59
C ASN A 243 15.71 18.00 37.09
N ARG A 244 15.38 16.85 36.48
CA ARG A 244 15.62 16.58 35.07
C ARG A 244 14.64 17.36 34.17
N PRO A 245 14.92 17.50 32.87
CA PRO A 245 13.99 18.08 31.92
C PRO A 245 12.61 17.43 31.99
N VAL A 246 11.56 18.19 31.67
CA VAL A 246 10.15 17.79 31.82
C VAL A 246 9.83 16.44 31.18
N ALA A 247 10.37 16.17 29.98
CA ALA A 247 10.19 14.88 29.30
C ALA A 247 10.64 13.67 30.15
N TRP A 248 11.68 13.83 30.95
CA TRP A 248 12.17 12.77 31.84
C TRP A 248 11.25 12.58 33.04
N ARG A 249 10.86 13.69 33.68
CA ARG A 249 9.95 13.67 34.83
C ARG A 249 8.62 13.02 34.45
N LEU A 250 8.08 13.36 33.28
CA LEU A 250 6.84 12.78 32.75
C LEU A 250 6.86 11.26 32.65
N ALA A 251 8.02 10.65 32.34
CA ALA A 251 8.15 9.19 32.36
C ALA A 251 7.88 8.60 33.76
N GLY A 252 8.24 9.35 34.82
CA GLY A 252 7.89 9.04 36.20
C GLY A 252 6.39 9.10 36.46
N LEU A 253 5.72 10.20 36.11
CA LEU A 253 4.28 10.36 36.33
C LEU A 253 3.45 9.33 35.54
N VAL A 254 3.79 9.10 34.28
CA VAL A 254 3.14 8.10 33.43
C VAL A 254 3.39 6.68 33.96
N GLY A 255 4.62 6.37 34.37
CA GLY A 255 4.95 5.09 34.99
C GLY A 255 4.16 4.85 36.28
N LEU A 256 4.05 5.88 37.12
CA LEU A 256 3.27 5.84 38.35
C LEU A 256 1.79 5.58 38.10
N ALA A 257 1.19 6.23 37.09
CA ALA A 257 -0.19 5.99 36.71
C ALA A 257 -0.46 4.55 36.24
N LYS A 258 0.57 3.85 35.73
CA LYS A 258 0.46 2.44 35.34
C LYS A 258 0.58 1.50 36.53
N VAL A 259 1.53 1.72 37.43
CA VAL A 259 1.81 0.80 38.54
C VAL A 259 0.98 1.07 39.80
N SER A 260 0.54 2.31 40.02
CA SER A 260 -0.17 2.72 41.23
C SER A 260 -1.09 3.93 40.97
N LYS A 261 -2.31 3.63 40.52
CA LYS A 261 -3.32 4.66 40.20
C LYS A 261 -3.70 5.52 41.39
N GLU A 262 -3.74 4.94 42.58
CA GLU A 262 -4.05 5.65 43.83
C GLU A 262 -3.02 6.76 44.12
N LYS A 263 -1.73 6.47 43.92
CA LYS A 263 -0.65 7.43 44.13
C LYS A 263 -0.49 8.42 42.99
N ALA A 264 -0.79 8.01 41.76
CA ALA A 264 -0.77 8.90 40.61
C ALA A 264 -1.91 9.94 40.66
N ALA A 265 -3.09 9.57 41.16
CA ALA A 265 -4.27 10.44 41.14
C ALA A 265 -4.06 11.86 41.68
N PRO A 266 -3.54 12.09 42.91
CA PRO A 266 -3.30 13.45 43.41
C PRO A 266 -2.26 14.20 42.56
N LEU A 267 -1.21 13.53 42.08
CA LEU A 267 -0.16 14.15 41.27
C LEU A 267 -0.65 14.55 39.88
N VAL A 268 -1.48 13.71 39.25
CA VAL A 268 -2.13 14.03 37.97
C VAL A 268 -3.08 15.20 38.14
N LEU A 269 -3.85 15.24 39.24
CA LEU A 269 -4.74 16.36 39.52
C LEU A 269 -3.93 17.66 39.65
N ASP A 270 -2.86 17.68 40.44
CA ASP A 270 -1.99 18.86 40.59
C ASP A 270 -1.35 19.28 39.25
N ALA A 271 -0.94 18.30 38.43
CA ALA A 271 -0.36 18.55 37.11
C ALA A 271 -1.33 19.19 36.10
N LEU A 272 -2.66 19.07 36.26
CA LEU A 272 -3.63 19.78 35.43
C LEU A 272 -3.55 21.31 35.58
N GLY A 273 -3.12 21.79 36.74
CA GLY A 273 -2.93 23.21 37.05
C GLY A 273 -1.52 23.72 36.76
N SER A 274 -0.66 22.92 36.11
CA SER A 274 0.70 23.31 35.77
C SER A 274 0.72 24.37 34.68
N ASP A 275 1.59 25.38 34.83
CA ASP A 275 1.87 26.38 33.79
C ASP A 275 2.68 25.79 32.62
N ASP A 276 3.33 24.64 32.82
CA ASP A 276 4.02 23.90 31.77
C ASP A 276 3.02 23.14 30.87
N PRO A 277 2.93 23.46 29.55
CA PRO A 277 1.95 22.86 28.65
C PRO A 277 2.10 21.34 28.47
N LEU A 278 3.34 20.81 28.55
CA LEU A 278 3.59 19.37 28.38
C LEU A 278 3.12 18.58 29.61
N ILE A 279 3.30 19.15 30.81
CA ILE A 279 2.78 18.57 32.05
C ILE A 279 1.26 18.60 32.04
N GLN A 280 0.65 19.74 31.70
CA GLN A 280 -0.80 19.88 31.65
C GLN A 280 -1.43 18.93 30.62
N ALA A 281 -0.88 18.84 29.40
CA ALA A 281 -1.39 17.94 28.37
C ALA A 281 -1.29 16.45 28.78
N SER A 282 -0.17 16.07 29.40
CA SER A 282 0.02 14.70 29.90
C SER A 282 -0.96 14.40 31.04
N ALA A 283 -1.20 15.35 31.94
CA ALA A 283 -2.16 15.21 33.02
C ALA A 283 -3.58 14.99 32.48
N VAL A 284 -4.00 15.78 31.49
CA VAL A 284 -5.29 15.62 30.79
C VAL A 284 -5.44 14.19 30.25
N GLN A 285 -4.41 13.67 29.58
CA GLN A 285 -4.45 12.29 29.07
C GLN A 285 -4.57 11.26 30.20
N LEU A 286 -3.78 11.41 31.27
CA LEU A 286 -3.76 10.47 32.39
C LEU A 286 -5.07 10.45 33.19
N THR A 287 -5.83 11.56 33.24
CA THR A 287 -7.15 11.55 33.92
C THR A 287 -8.12 10.52 33.36
N LYS A 288 -7.98 10.11 32.09
CA LYS A 288 -8.79 9.06 31.46
C LYS A 288 -8.48 7.68 32.02
N GLU A 289 -7.21 7.44 32.37
CA GLU A 289 -6.72 6.13 32.80
C GLU A 289 -6.96 5.86 34.30
N LEU A 290 -7.25 6.93 35.06
CA LEU A 290 -7.53 6.89 36.50
C LEU A 290 -9.01 6.54 36.76
N PRO A 291 -9.33 5.36 37.34
CA PRO A 291 -10.70 4.96 37.60
C PRO A 291 -11.32 5.68 38.81
N GLY A 292 -12.65 5.73 38.85
CA GLY A 292 -13.42 6.01 40.06
C GLY A 292 -14.05 7.40 40.15
N GLU A 293 -15.23 7.45 40.78
CA GLU A 293 -16.02 8.66 41.03
C GLU A 293 -15.27 9.69 41.90
N LYS A 294 -14.32 9.23 42.74
CA LYS A 294 -13.50 10.13 43.58
C LYS A 294 -12.65 11.10 42.74
N VAL A 295 -12.11 10.64 41.61
CA VAL A 295 -11.35 11.50 40.69
C VAL A 295 -12.30 12.49 40.01
N THR A 296 -13.48 12.03 39.58
CA THR A 296 -14.52 12.90 39.00
C THR A 296 -14.96 13.97 39.99
N ALA A 297 -15.21 13.61 41.26
CA ALA A 297 -15.56 14.53 42.32
C ALA A 297 -14.46 15.58 42.55
N ALA A 298 -13.19 15.17 42.54
CA ALA A 298 -12.06 16.10 42.68
C ALA A 298 -11.94 17.07 41.47
N LEU A 299 -12.17 16.58 40.25
CA LEU A 299 -12.22 17.41 39.04
C LEU A 299 -13.39 18.42 39.12
N VAL A 300 -14.58 17.96 39.51
CA VAL A 300 -15.76 18.82 39.69
C VAL A 300 -15.51 19.91 40.74
N GLN A 301 -14.88 19.58 41.88
CA GLN A 301 -14.52 20.58 42.90
C GLN A 301 -13.52 21.64 42.42
N ARG A 302 -12.65 21.29 41.46
CA ARG A 302 -11.69 22.23 40.86
C ARG A 302 -12.35 23.11 39.79
N LEU A 303 -13.34 22.58 39.07
CA LEU A 303 -14.00 23.28 37.96
C LEU A 303 -14.51 24.67 38.33
N GLU A 304 -15.13 24.83 39.49
CA GLU A 304 -15.69 26.12 39.92
C GLU A 304 -14.63 27.16 40.30
N LYS A 305 -13.38 26.75 40.53
CA LYS A 305 -12.27 27.61 40.95
C LYS A 305 -11.39 28.08 39.78
N LEU A 306 -11.57 27.51 38.60
CA LEU A 306 -10.79 27.84 37.41
C LEU A 306 -11.34 29.11 36.72
N ASP A 307 -10.46 29.78 35.98
CA ASP A 307 -10.86 30.84 35.05
C ASP A 307 -11.66 30.26 33.85
N PRO A 308 -12.27 31.10 32.99
CA PRO A 308 -13.08 30.62 31.87
C PRO A 308 -12.35 29.65 30.94
N LYS A 309 -11.05 29.86 30.69
CA LYS A 309 -10.23 28.98 29.84
C LYS A 309 -10.05 27.60 30.49
N GLY A 310 -9.70 27.57 31.77
CA GLY A 310 -9.57 26.34 32.55
C GLY A 310 -10.91 25.59 32.68
N GLN A 311 -12.02 26.32 32.83
CA GLN A 311 -13.36 25.74 32.86
C GLN A 311 -13.71 25.03 31.55
N VAL A 312 -13.44 25.67 30.40
CA VAL A 312 -13.66 25.05 29.08
C VAL A 312 -12.85 23.76 28.91
N LEU A 313 -11.56 23.79 29.28
CA LEU A 313 -10.69 22.61 29.20
C LEU A 313 -11.22 21.47 30.08
N LEU A 314 -11.52 21.77 31.34
CA LEU A 314 -11.91 20.76 32.31
C LEU A 314 -13.32 20.19 32.04
N LEU A 315 -14.24 20.99 31.49
CA LEU A 315 -15.53 20.49 30.98
C LEU A 315 -15.33 19.49 29.84
N GLY A 316 -14.36 19.72 28.96
CA GLY A 316 -13.97 18.75 27.92
C GLY A 316 -13.46 17.44 28.53
N VAL A 317 -12.57 17.52 29.53
CA VAL A 317 -12.06 16.35 30.26
C VAL A 317 -13.18 15.55 30.92
N LEU A 318 -14.11 16.23 31.61
CA LEU A 318 -15.25 15.58 32.25
C LEU A 318 -16.16 14.90 31.21
N ALA A 319 -16.43 15.56 30.08
CA ALA A 319 -17.23 15.00 28.99
C ALA A 319 -16.60 13.74 28.40
N GLU A 320 -15.29 13.75 28.13
CA GLU A 320 -14.55 12.60 27.62
C GLU A 320 -14.46 11.45 28.62
N ARG A 321 -14.43 11.76 29.92
CA ARG A 321 -14.45 10.76 30.99
C ARG A 321 -15.78 10.00 31.05
N GLY A 322 -16.89 10.64 30.68
CA GLY A 322 -18.21 10.00 30.61
C GLY A 322 -18.85 9.64 31.97
N ASP A 323 -18.28 10.10 33.08
CA ASP A 323 -18.82 9.85 34.42
C ASP A 323 -19.97 10.80 34.73
N ARG A 324 -21.19 10.25 34.77
CA ARG A 324 -22.44 10.99 34.96
C ARG A 324 -22.53 11.76 36.27
N SER A 325 -21.71 11.45 37.28
CA SER A 325 -21.64 12.23 38.52
C SER A 325 -21.22 13.70 38.28
N ALA A 326 -20.58 14.00 37.14
CA ALA A 326 -20.23 15.36 36.73
C ALA A 326 -21.39 16.14 36.05
N ALA A 327 -22.48 15.47 35.66
CA ALA A 327 -23.58 16.11 34.92
C ALA A 327 -24.21 17.30 35.66
N PRO A 328 -24.46 17.26 36.99
CA PRO A 328 -25.00 18.41 37.70
C PRO A 328 -24.09 19.64 37.66
N ALA A 329 -22.77 19.45 37.62
CA ALA A 329 -21.81 20.55 37.54
C ALA A 329 -21.80 21.19 36.15
N ALA A 330 -21.81 20.37 35.08
CA ALA A 330 -21.95 20.86 33.72
C ALA A 330 -23.28 21.62 33.53
N LEU A 331 -24.39 21.11 34.07
CA LEU A 331 -25.71 21.75 33.97
C LEU A 331 -25.77 23.14 34.60
N ARG A 332 -25.07 23.37 35.72
CA ARG A 332 -24.98 24.71 36.33
C ARG A 332 -24.28 25.71 35.42
N LEU A 333 -23.24 25.29 34.71
CA LEU A 333 -22.42 26.16 33.86
C LEU A 333 -23.03 26.47 32.48
N ILE A 334 -24.18 25.88 32.13
CA ILE A 334 -24.97 26.31 30.96
C ILE A 334 -25.41 27.79 31.09
N GLU A 335 -25.60 28.26 32.33
CA GLU A 335 -25.98 29.63 32.67
C GLU A 335 -24.78 30.50 33.08
N ALA A 336 -23.54 30.08 32.75
CA ALA A 336 -22.35 30.89 33.02
C ALA A 336 -22.39 32.22 32.26
N LYS A 337 -21.69 33.24 32.75
CA LYS A 337 -21.63 34.55 32.06
C LYS A 337 -20.84 34.52 30.75
N ASP A 338 -19.88 33.61 30.62
CA ASP A 338 -18.98 33.49 29.48
C ASP A 338 -19.54 32.49 28.45
N ASP A 339 -19.75 32.92 27.22
CA ASP A 339 -20.34 32.09 26.16
C ASP A 339 -19.49 30.87 25.78
N ALA A 340 -18.17 30.92 25.93
CA ALA A 340 -17.31 29.77 25.67
C ALA A 340 -17.50 28.70 26.76
N VAL A 341 -17.62 29.12 28.03
CA VAL A 341 -17.96 28.23 29.15
C VAL A 341 -19.36 27.64 28.96
N ARG A 342 -20.37 28.46 28.62
CA ARG A 342 -21.73 27.97 28.34
C ARG A 342 -21.74 26.93 27.23
N ALA A 343 -21.07 27.21 26.11
CA ALA A 343 -20.99 26.31 24.97
C ALA A 343 -20.27 24.99 25.32
N ALA A 344 -19.19 25.06 26.11
CA ALA A 344 -18.49 23.87 26.60
C ALA A 344 -19.35 23.05 27.56
N ALA A 345 -20.09 23.72 28.45
CA ALA A 345 -21.02 23.10 29.38
C ALA A 345 -22.14 22.37 28.63
N ILE A 346 -22.76 23.01 27.65
CA ILE A 346 -23.78 22.40 26.79
C ILE A 346 -23.25 21.13 26.10
N ARG A 347 -22.04 21.18 25.51
CA ARG A 347 -21.41 19.99 24.91
C ARG A 347 -21.15 18.89 25.93
N ALA A 348 -20.66 19.25 27.12
CA ALA A 348 -20.45 18.29 28.20
C ALA A 348 -21.77 17.64 28.65
N THR A 349 -22.87 18.38 28.71
CA THR A 349 -24.18 17.80 29.04
C THR A 349 -24.71 16.84 27.99
N ALA A 350 -24.31 16.95 26.73
CA ALA A 350 -24.67 15.94 25.72
C ALA A 350 -24.01 14.57 26.00
N ALA A 351 -22.78 14.58 26.52
CA ALA A 351 -22.03 13.39 26.88
C ALA A 351 -22.43 12.83 28.27
N LEU A 352 -22.72 13.72 29.23
CA LEU A 352 -22.90 13.38 30.64
C LEU A 352 -24.35 13.36 31.11
N GLY A 353 -25.21 14.15 30.47
CA GLY A 353 -26.60 14.36 30.85
C GLY A 353 -27.53 13.24 30.39
N ASP A 354 -28.82 13.41 30.71
CA ASP A 354 -29.88 12.49 30.30
C ASP A 354 -30.81 13.11 29.24
N SER A 355 -31.73 12.29 28.75
CA SER A 355 -32.71 12.64 27.73
C SER A 355 -33.75 13.68 28.19
N ALA A 356 -33.85 14.02 29.48
CA ALA A 356 -34.76 15.06 29.95
C ALA A 356 -34.31 16.47 29.52
N LEU A 357 -33.09 16.61 28.99
CA LEU A 357 -32.53 17.89 28.55
C LEU A 357 -33.01 18.36 27.17
N PHE A 358 -33.70 17.53 26.38
CA PHE A 358 -34.13 17.91 25.02
C PHE A 358 -34.92 19.23 24.96
N PRO A 359 -35.95 19.47 25.80
CA PRO A 359 -36.68 20.74 25.77
C PRO A 359 -35.78 21.94 26.06
N ARG A 360 -34.87 21.83 27.03
CA ARG A 360 -33.95 22.92 27.42
C ARG A 360 -32.92 23.21 26.33
N LEU A 361 -32.34 22.16 25.74
CA LEU A 361 -31.41 22.31 24.62
C LEU A 361 -32.12 22.87 23.37
N GLY A 362 -33.38 22.47 23.13
CA GLY A 362 -34.23 23.04 22.08
C GLY A 362 -34.49 24.53 22.29
N ALA A 363 -34.80 24.94 23.52
CA ALA A 363 -35.00 26.35 23.88
C ALA A 363 -33.73 27.18 23.65
N LEU A 364 -32.56 26.67 24.04
CA LEU A 364 -31.28 27.33 23.76
C LEU A 364 -30.99 27.42 22.25
N ALA A 365 -31.26 26.35 21.50
CA ALA A 365 -31.08 26.37 20.04
C ALA A 365 -32.01 27.38 19.34
N ALA A 366 -33.21 27.62 19.87
CA ALA A 366 -34.17 28.56 19.31
C ALA A 366 -33.86 30.02 19.68
N SER A 367 -33.53 30.29 20.96
CA SER A 367 -33.40 31.64 21.51
C SER A 367 -32.00 32.24 21.37
N GLU A 368 -30.94 31.45 21.49
CA GLU A 368 -29.55 31.93 21.49
C GLU A 368 -29.00 32.10 20.05
N ARG A 369 -27.83 32.73 19.93
CA ARG A 369 -27.11 32.89 18.66
C ARG A 369 -25.63 32.51 18.81
N GLY A 370 -24.91 32.43 17.70
CA GLY A 370 -23.46 32.17 17.70
C GLY A 370 -23.07 30.84 18.33
N LEU A 371 -22.05 30.86 19.20
CA LEU A 371 -21.43 29.65 19.76
C LEU A 371 -22.40 28.81 20.60
N VAL A 372 -23.28 29.45 21.37
CA VAL A 372 -24.22 28.77 22.26
C VAL A 372 -25.30 28.05 21.47
N GLN A 373 -25.87 28.69 20.43
CA GLN A 373 -26.83 28.05 19.53
C GLN A 373 -26.23 26.82 18.83
N GLN A 374 -25.01 26.95 18.31
CA GLN A 374 -24.31 25.84 17.65
C GLN A 374 -24.06 24.69 18.63
N ALA A 375 -23.59 25.00 19.85
CA ALA A 375 -23.40 24.00 20.89
C ALA A 375 -24.71 23.28 21.25
N ALA A 376 -25.82 24.02 21.36
CA ALA A 376 -27.14 23.44 21.65
C ALA A 376 -27.61 22.50 20.54
N ARG A 377 -27.50 22.91 19.26
CA ARG A 377 -27.83 22.03 18.12
C ARG A 377 -26.94 20.80 18.05
N SER A 378 -25.63 20.96 18.27
CA SER A 378 -24.70 19.82 18.34
C SER A 378 -25.03 18.90 19.52
N ALA A 379 -25.40 19.45 20.69
CA ALA A 379 -25.79 18.67 21.85
C ALA A 379 -27.07 17.88 21.59
N LEU A 380 -28.10 18.50 20.99
CA LEU A 380 -29.32 17.80 20.54
C LEU A 380 -28.99 16.60 19.64
N ALA A 381 -28.07 16.79 18.68
CA ALA A 381 -27.64 15.72 17.78
C ALA A 381 -26.81 14.62 18.47
N ALA A 382 -25.98 14.97 19.47
CA ALA A 382 -25.02 14.06 20.08
C ALA A 382 -25.50 13.42 21.40
N LEU A 383 -26.61 13.89 21.99
CA LEU A 383 -27.06 13.46 23.31
C LEU A 383 -27.20 11.94 23.39
N ASN A 384 -26.42 11.32 24.28
CA ASN A 384 -26.29 9.87 24.35
C ASN A 384 -27.03 9.29 25.56
N ALA A 385 -28.34 9.07 25.39
CA ALA A 385 -29.19 8.42 26.38
C ALA A 385 -29.98 7.26 25.75
N LYS A 386 -30.24 6.21 26.54
CA LYS A 386 -30.89 4.97 26.06
C LYS A 386 -32.30 5.23 25.53
N ASP A 387 -33.02 6.17 26.13
CA ASP A 387 -34.39 6.58 25.77
C ASP A 387 -34.41 7.89 24.95
N ALA A 388 -33.26 8.31 24.39
CA ALA A 388 -33.14 9.62 23.75
C ALA A 388 -34.11 9.82 22.58
N GLY A 389 -34.36 8.78 21.77
CA GLY A 389 -35.29 8.85 20.64
C GLY A 389 -36.72 9.12 21.09
N GLU A 390 -37.23 8.32 22.04
CA GLU A 390 -38.59 8.44 22.57
C GLU A 390 -38.82 9.81 23.21
N ARG A 391 -37.86 10.28 24.02
CA ARG A 391 -37.95 11.59 24.68
C ARG A 391 -37.87 12.75 23.70
N LEU A 392 -37.04 12.65 22.66
CA LEU A 392 -36.99 13.67 21.62
C LEU A 392 -38.31 13.74 20.84
N LEU A 393 -38.91 12.60 20.49
CA LEU A 393 -40.21 12.55 19.81
C LEU A 393 -41.31 13.18 20.68
N ALA A 394 -41.34 12.84 21.97
CA ALA A 394 -42.28 13.44 22.92
C ALA A 394 -42.08 14.96 23.04
N ALA A 395 -40.84 15.41 23.17
CA ALA A 395 -40.52 16.83 23.28
C ALA A 395 -40.84 17.63 22.01
N ALA A 396 -40.72 17.01 20.82
CA ALA A 396 -41.04 17.67 19.54
C ALA A 396 -42.54 17.75 19.25
N ALA A 397 -43.38 16.98 19.96
CA ALA A 397 -44.82 16.93 19.75
C ALA A 397 -45.57 18.15 20.31
N GLU A 398 -45.05 18.78 21.35
CA GLU A 398 -45.73 19.80 22.15
C GLU A 398 -44.80 21.00 22.42
N GLY A 399 -45.38 22.14 22.81
CA GLY A 399 -44.64 23.35 23.17
C GLY A 399 -44.52 24.41 22.06
N ASP A 400 -43.62 25.36 22.26
CA ASP A 400 -43.42 26.52 21.38
C ASP A 400 -42.94 26.13 19.97
N ALA A 401 -43.45 26.83 18.94
CA ALA A 401 -43.17 26.53 17.55
C ALA A 401 -41.68 26.61 17.19
N THR A 402 -40.96 27.60 17.73
CA THR A 402 -39.53 27.79 17.42
C THR A 402 -38.67 26.68 18.04
N VAL A 403 -39.03 26.23 19.24
CA VAL A 403 -38.41 25.08 19.92
C VAL A 403 -38.70 23.79 19.18
N ARG A 404 -39.97 23.55 18.82
CA ARG A 404 -40.37 22.37 18.04
C ARG A 404 -39.62 22.28 16.71
N ALA A 405 -39.45 23.40 16.00
CA ALA A 405 -38.67 23.41 14.76
C ALA A 405 -37.21 22.97 14.97
N GLU A 406 -36.55 23.36 16.06
CA GLU A 406 -35.19 22.87 16.39
C GLU A 406 -35.16 21.38 16.76
N LEU A 407 -36.17 20.90 17.50
CA LEU A 407 -36.27 19.48 17.85
C LEU A 407 -36.57 18.60 16.62
N LEU A 408 -37.37 19.07 15.67
CA LEU A 408 -37.59 18.40 14.39
C LEU A 408 -36.29 18.32 13.56
N ARG A 409 -35.46 19.37 13.57
CA ARG A 409 -34.11 19.31 12.98
C ARG A 409 -33.22 18.30 13.70
N ALA A 410 -33.31 18.22 15.02
CA ALA A 410 -32.59 17.22 15.80
C ALA A 410 -33.04 15.79 15.46
N ILE A 411 -34.34 15.56 15.23
CA ILE A 411 -34.87 14.26 14.76
C ILE A 411 -34.18 13.84 13.46
N ALA A 412 -34.05 14.77 12.50
CA ALA A 412 -33.34 14.54 11.25
C ALA A 412 -31.85 14.26 11.47
N ALA A 413 -31.16 15.09 12.25
CA ALA A 413 -29.73 14.97 12.51
C ALA A 413 -29.36 13.66 13.21
N ARG A 414 -30.22 13.18 14.11
CA ARG A 414 -30.05 11.91 14.83
C ARG A 414 -30.56 10.69 14.06
N ARG A 415 -31.24 10.89 12.93
CA ARG A 415 -31.98 9.86 12.21
C ARG A 415 -32.92 9.06 13.11
N THR A 416 -33.71 9.76 13.92
CA THR A 416 -34.54 9.14 14.96
C THR A 416 -35.59 8.19 14.34
N PRO A 417 -35.62 6.90 14.72
CA PRO A 417 -36.57 5.94 14.17
C PRO A 417 -38.00 6.24 14.61
N HIS A 418 -38.99 5.71 13.89
CA HIS A 418 -40.43 5.87 14.16
C HIS A 418 -40.92 7.33 14.22
N ALA A 419 -40.15 8.29 13.71
CA ALA A 419 -40.51 9.70 13.70
C ALA A 419 -41.60 10.05 12.66
N THR A 420 -41.77 9.22 11.63
CA THR A 420 -42.65 9.50 10.47
C THR A 420 -44.06 9.98 10.85
N PRO A 421 -44.81 9.35 11.78
CA PRO A 421 -46.16 9.81 12.13
C PRO A 421 -46.18 11.22 12.76
N LEU A 422 -45.21 11.50 13.64
CA LEU A 422 -45.04 12.83 14.24
C LEU A 422 -44.73 13.87 13.17
N LEU A 423 -43.79 13.56 12.28
CA LEU A 423 -43.36 14.49 11.24
C LEU A 423 -44.49 14.79 10.24
N LEU A 424 -45.33 13.81 9.89
CA LEU A 424 -46.50 14.04 9.03
C LEU A 424 -47.54 14.93 9.71
N LYS A 425 -47.74 14.79 11.03
CA LYS A 425 -48.59 15.71 11.80
C LYS A 425 -48.00 17.13 11.80
N ALA A 426 -46.70 17.26 12.01
CA ALA A 426 -46.00 18.56 11.99
C ALA A 426 -45.92 19.19 10.59
N ALA A 427 -45.95 18.40 9.53
CA ALA A 427 -46.02 18.88 8.14
C ALA A 427 -47.35 19.61 7.82
N ALA A 428 -48.39 19.40 8.62
CA ALA A 428 -49.68 20.10 8.52
C ALA A 428 -49.86 21.23 9.56
N ASP A 429 -48.79 21.60 10.28
CA ASP A 429 -48.84 22.62 11.33
C ASP A 429 -49.15 24.02 10.77
N PRO A 430 -49.90 24.89 11.48
CA PRO A 430 -50.11 26.27 11.05
C PRO A 430 -48.81 27.09 10.96
N ASP A 431 -47.78 26.76 11.74
CA ASP A 431 -46.50 27.49 11.74
C ASP A 431 -45.58 27.05 10.58
N GLU A 432 -45.07 28.03 9.81
CA GLU A 432 -44.21 27.77 8.64
C GLU A 432 -42.86 27.13 9.02
N ALA A 433 -42.25 27.57 10.12
CA ALA A 433 -40.95 27.03 10.54
C ALA A 433 -41.08 25.57 10.97
N VAL A 434 -42.19 25.21 11.61
CA VAL A 434 -42.52 23.82 11.98
C VAL A 434 -42.76 22.97 10.74
N ARG A 435 -43.62 23.40 9.81
CA ARG A 435 -43.88 22.65 8.57
C ARG A 435 -42.61 22.39 7.77
N ARG A 436 -41.80 23.43 7.58
CA ARG A 436 -40.55 23.34 6.81
C ARG A 436 -39.56 22.40 7.48
N ALA A 437 -39.37 22.51 8.80
CA ALA A 437 -38.52 21.60 9.55
C ALA A 437 -39.04 20.15 9.48
N ALA A 438 -40.35 19.94 9.46
CA ALA A 438 -40.96 18.61 9.31
C ALA A 438 -40.69 18.00 7.93
N PHE A 439 -40.86 18.75 6.84
CA PHE A 439 -40.55 18.26 5.48
C PHE A 439 -39.05 17.99 5.31
N ASP A 440 -38.19 18.87 5.82
CA ASP A 440 -36.73 18.67 5.79
C ASP A 440 -36.34 17.41 6.61
N ALA A 441 -37.01 17.15 7.73
CA ALA A 441 -36.80 15.92 8.49
C ALA A 441 -37.35 14.67 7.76
N LEU A 442 -38.52 14.75 7.14
CA LEU A 442 -39.11 13.66 6.34
C LEU A 442 -38.21 13.28 5.15
N ALA A 443 -37.49 14.23 4.57
CA ALA A 443 -36.50 13.94 3.53
C ALA A 443 -35.33 13.07 4.04
N VAL A 444 -35.06 13.05 5.34
CA VAL A 444 -33.93 12.31 5.94
C VAL A 444 -34.37 11.00 6.60
N VAL A 445 -35.50 11.01 7.31
CA VAL A 445 -35.98 9.86 8.12
C VAL A 445 -37.34 9.32 7.69
N GLY A 446 -37.98 9.95 6.70
CA GLY A 446 -39.27 9.50 6.20
C GLY A 446 -39.17 8.10 5.62
N THR A 447 -40.15 7.27 5.98
CA THR A 447 -40.28 5.88 5.56
C THR A 447 -41.21 5.77 4.34
N PRO A 448 -41.09 4.73 3.50
CA PRO A 448 -41.85 4.63 2.24
C PRO A 448 -43.38 4.77 2.38
N ASP A 449 -43.95 4.38 3.52
CA ASP A 449 -45.38 4.51 3.84
C ASP A 449 -45.87 5.97 3.90
N CYS A 450 -44.99 6.95 4.11
CA CYS A 450 -45.39 8.35 4.09
C CYS A 450 -45.49 8.95 2.68
N TYR A 451 -45.01 8.24 1.66
CA TYR A 451 -44.93 8.75 0.29
C TYR A 451 -46.28 9.26 -0.25
N PRO A 452 -47.41 8.52 -0.12
CA PRO A 452 -48.70 9.03 -0.58
C PRO A 452 -49.10 10.34 0.11
N LYS A 453 -48.82 10.46 1.42
CA LYS A 453 -49.16 11.66 2.19
C LYS A 453 -48.32 12.86 1.82
N LEU A 454 -47.05 12.66 1.45
CA LEU A 454 -46.20 13.72 0.90
C LEU A 454 -46.74 14.21 -0.45
N VAL A 455 -47.20 13.31 -1.31
CA VAL A 455 -47.82 13.67 -2.60
C VAL A 455 -49.11 14.47 -2.40
N GLU A 456 -49.97 14.06 -1.46
CA GLU A 456 -51.15 14.84 -1.05
C GLU A 456 -50.76 16.25 -0.56
N SER A 457 -49.68 16.35 0.24
CA SER A 457 -49.19 17.61 0.77
C SER A 457 -48.70 18.54 -0.35
N LEU A 458 -48.06 18.00 -1.40
CA LEU A 458 -47.65 18.77 -2.56
C LEU A 458 -48.86 19.28 -3.36
N ALA A 459 -49.89 18.45 -3.52
CA ALA A 459 -51.12 18.83 -4.23
C ALA A 459 -51.92 19.92 -3.48
N ALA A 460 -51.84 19.95 -2.15
CA ALA A 460 -52.51 20.92 -1.28
C ALA A 460 -51.61 22.09 -0.85
N ALA A 461 -50.39 22.20 -1.39
CA ALA A 461 -49.37 23.12 -0.90
C ALA A 461 -49.82 24.59 -1.01
N ARG A 462 -49.68 25.34 0.10
CA ARG A 462 -49.90 26.81 0.18
C ARG A 462 -48.60 27.58 0.41
N GLY A 463 -47.47 26.97 0.07
CA GLY A 463 -46.11 27.35 0.45
C GLY A 463 -45.22 26.10 0.54
N ASP A 464 -43.95 26.25 0.92
CA ASP A 464 -43.05 25.13 1.24
C ASP A 464 -42.77 24.12 0.11
N THR A 465 -43.23 24.40 -1.12
CA THR A 465 -43.20 23.49 -2.28
C THR A 465 -41.85 22.82 -2.49
N GLN A 466 -40.75 23.57 -2.37
CA GLN A 466 -39.40 23.02 -2.53
C GLN A 466 -39.03 22.00 -1.43
N ALA A 467 -39.44 22.23 -0.18
CA ALA A 467 -39.19 21.30 0.92
C ALA A 467 -39.99 20.00 0.72
N ILE A 468 -41.24 20.11 0.28
CA ILE A 468 -42.11 18.97 -0.03
C ILE A 468 -41.55 18.16 -1.21
N GLU A 469 -41.13 18.82 -2.29
CA GLU A 469 -40.51 18.16 -3.45
C GLU A 469 -39.26 17.38 -3.06
N ARG A 470 -38.38 17.97 -2.23
CA ARG A 470 -37.19 17.26 -1.70
C ARG A 470 -37.57 16.05 -0.87
N ALA A 471 -38.58 16.16 -0.01
CA ALA A 471 -39.07 15.04 0.78
C ALA A 471 -39.62 13.92 -0.10
N ILE A 472 -40.44 14.24 -1.11
CA ILE A 472 -40.98 13.25 -2.06
C ILE A 472 -39.85 12.57 -2.83
N LEU A 473 -38.87 13.32 -3.36
CA LEU A 473 -37.76 12.73 -4.10
C LEU A 473 -36.90 11.82 -3.21
N ALA A 474 -36.60 12.24 -1.99
CA ALA A 474 -35.78 11.48 -1.06
C ALA A 474 -36.47 10.21 -0.55
N VAL A 475 -37.75 10.28 -0.16
CA VAL A 475 -38.53 9.11 0.24
C VAL A 475 -38.83 8.23 -0.98
N GLY A 476 -39.11 8.82 -2.13
CA GLY A 476 -39.36 8.11 -3.37
C GLY A 476 -38.17 7.27 -3.84
N ALA A 477 -36.94 7.72 -3.59
CA ALA A 477 -35.74 6.95 -3.89
C ALA A 477 -35.63 5.63 -3.09
N GLN A 478 -36.39 5.50 -1.99
CA GLN A 478 -36.49 4.27 -1.20
C GLN A 478 -37.53 3.28 -1.73
N LEU A 479 -38.39 3.68 -2.67
CA LEU A 479 -39.41 2.81 -3.27
C LEU A 479 -38.78 1.87 -4.32
N PRO A 480 -39.26 0.62 -4.43
CA PRO A 480 -38.57 -0.42 -5.18
C PRO A 480 -38.61 -0.22 -6.69
N SER A 481 -39.62 0.48 -7.24
CA SER A 481 -39.73 0.72 -8.68
C SER A 481 -40.08 2.15 -9.07
N PRO A 482 -39.75 2.58 -10.31
CA PRO A 482 -40.30 3.80 -10.91
C PRO A 482 -41.84 3.84 -10.91
N ALA A 483 -42.51 2.70 -11.00
CA ALA A 483 -43.97 2.61 -11.03
C ALA A 483 -44.60 2.95 -9.67
N ASP A 484 -43.97 2.53 -8.58
CA ASP A 484 -44.44 2.83 -7.21
C ASP A 484 -44.34 4.33 -6.89
N ARG A 485 -43.29 4.99 -7.41
CA ARG A 485 -43.14 6.44 -7.35
C ARG A 485 -44.18 7.16 -8.21
N ALA A 486 -44.37 6.70 -9.44
CA ALA A 486 -45.22 7.38 -10.42
C ALA A 486 -46.72 7.26 -10.11
N THR A 487 -47.20 6.12 -9.60
CA THR A 487 -48.64 5.85 -9.46
C THR A 487 -49.37 6.90 -8.59
N PRO A 488 -48.91 7.22 -7.36
CA PRO A 488 -49.53 8.25 -6.54
C PRO A 488 -49.46 9.64 -7.17
N LEU A 489 -48.33 10.00 -7.80
CA LEU A 489 -48.16 11.28 -8.51
C LEU A 489 -49.10 11.41 -9.71
N ILE A 490 -49.31 10.34 -10.47
CA ILE A 490 -50.26 10.31 -11.60
C ILE A 490 -51.70 10.54 -11.10
N ALA A 491 -52.08 9.86 -10.01
CA ALA A 491 -53.40 10.05 -9.41
C ALA A 491 -53.61 11.50 -8.92
N ALA A 492 -52.57 12.10 -8.31
CA ALA A 492 -52.59 13.49 -7.88
C ALA A 492 -52.69 14.46 -9.06
N VAL A 493 -51.91 14.29 -10.13
CA VAL A 493 -51.98 15.15 -11.34
C VAL A 493 -53.36 15.11 -11.98
N LYS A 494 -54.02 13.92 -12.01
CA LYS A 494 -55.35 13.76 -12.60
C LYS A 494 -56.47 14.43 -11.80
N SER A 495 -56.33 14.49 -10.48
CA SER A 495 -57.36 15.02 -9.57
C SER A 495 -57.13 16.49 -9.18
N ALA A 496 -55.91 16.99 -9.31
CA ALA A 496 -55.54 18.35 -8.93
C ALA A 496 -56.09 19.43 -9.89
N ALA A 497 -56.45 20.58 -9.32
CA ALA A 497 -56.74 21.79 -10.09
C ALA A 497 -55.49 22.28 -10.84
N ALA A 498 -55.69 23.05 -11.92
CA ALA A 498 -54.61 23.50 -12.82
C ALA A 498 -53.42 24.13 -12.08
N ALA A 499 -53.67 24.98 -11.08
CA ALA A 499 -52.63 25.66 -10.30
C ALA A 499 -51.70 24.71 -9.51
N ALA A 500 -52.16 23.51 -9.15
CA ALA A 500 -51.41 22.54 -8.34
C ALA A 500 -50.65 21.50 -9.19
N LYS A 501 -50.94 21.38 -10.49
CA LYS A 501 -50.29 20.40 -11.38
C LYS A 501 -48.79 20.69 -11.67
N PRO A 502 -48.30 21.94 -11.83
CA PRO A 502 -46.90 22.20 -12.17
C PRO A 502 -45.84 21.57 -11.23
N PRO A 503 -45.92 21.71 -9.89
CA PRO A 503 -44.96 21.05 -9.01
C PRO A 503 -45.07 19.52 -9.05
N LEU A 504 -46.29 18.97 -9.16
CA LEU A 504 -46.52 17.53 -9.32
C LEU A 504 -45.88 16.99 -10.60
N LEU A 505 -46.00 17.70 -11.72
CA LEU A 505 -45.38 17.32 -13.00
C LEU A 505 -43.86 17.34 -12.94
N ARG A 506 -43.27 18.27 -12.19
CA ARG A 506 -41.80 18.34 -12.00
C ARG A 506 -41.29 17.08 -11.30
N VAL A 507 -41.94 16.67 -10.20
CA VAL A 507 -41.56 15.46 -9.47
C VAL A 507 -41.88 14.21 -10.29
N LEU A 508 -43.03 14.18 -10.99
CA LEU A 508 -43.43 13.07 -11.85
C LEU A 508 -42.41 12.84 -12.98
N GLY A 509 -41.89 13.91 -13.59
CA GLY A 509 -40.85 13.84 -14.62
C GLY A 509 -39.55 13.21 -14.14
N ALA A 510 -39.18 13.40 -12.87
CA ALA A 510 -38.00 12.80 -12.27
C ALA A 510 -38.13 11.29 -12.00
N THR A 511 -39.34 10.71 -12.10
CA THR A 511 -39.54 9.27 -11.83
C THR A 511 -39.02 8.35 -12.93
N GLY A 512 -38.99 8.83 -14.18
CA GLY A 512 -38.57 8.04 -15.35
C GLY A 512 -39.52 6.91 -15.77
N SER A 513 -40.72 6.80 -15.19
CA SER A 513 -41.65 5.69 -15.49
C SER A 513 -42.37 5.87 -16.85
N PRO A 514 -42.57 4.80 -17.64
CA PRO A 514 -43.39 4.86 -18.87
C PRO A 514 -44.83 5.36 -18.64
N ALA A 515 -45.45 5.03 -17.50
CA ALA A 515 -46.77 5.52 -17.13
C ALA A 515 -46.75 7.01 -16.79
N ALA A 516 -45.67 7.48 -16.16
CA ALA A 516 -45.43 8.89 -15.92
C ALA A 516 -45.28 9.65 -17.25
N LEU A 517 -44.51 9.10 -18.19
CA LEU A 517 -44.30 9.69 -19.51
C LEU A 517 -45.62 9.85 -20.27
N THR A 518 -46.47 8.83 -20.24
CA THR A 518 -47.82 8.88 -20.84
C THR A 518 -48.68 9.98 -20.23
N THR A 519 -48.63 10.14 -18.90
CA THR A 519 -49.38 11.18 -18.19
C THR A 519 -48.84 12.58 -18.53
N VAL A 520 -47.52 12.76 -18.54
CA VAL A 520 -46.88 14.04 -18.92
C VAL A 520 -47.21 14.40 -20.37
N ARG A 521 -47.21 13.43 -21.30
CA ARG A 521 -47.65 13.63 -22.70
C ARG A 521 -49.08 14.16 -22.78
N SER A 522 -50.01 13.61 -22.01
CA SER A 522 -51.40 14.10 -22.01
C SER A 522 -51.53 15.56 -21.55
N CYS A 523 -50.60 16.02 -20.70
CA CYS A 523 -50.58 17.40 -20.19
C CYS A 523 -50.00 18.42 -21.20
N LEU A 524 -49.40 17.98 -22.30
CA LEU A 524 -48.92 18.88 -23.37
C LEU A 524 -50.08 19.62 -24.06
N SER A 525 -51.28 19.06 -24.03
CA SER A 525 -52.50 19.62 -24.62
C SER A 525 -53.50 20.13 -23.56
N ASP A 526 -53.08 20.33 -22.31
CA ASP A 526 -53.95 20.87 -21.25
C ASP A 526 -54.38 22.32 -21.58
N ALA A 527 -55.58 22.73 -21.15
CA ALA A 527 -56.12 24.06 -21.40
C ALA A 527 -55.30 25.15 -20.68
N ASP A 528 -54.72 24.85 -19.52
CA ASP A 528 -53.91 25.79 -18.74
C ASP A 528 -52.47 25.88 -19.26
N ALA A 529 -51.99 27.12 -19.49
CA ALA A 529 -50.65 27.35 -20.04
C ALA A 529 -49.52 26.93 -19.10
N GLY A 530 -49.69 27.12 -17.79
CA GLY A 530 -48.71 26.72 -16.78
C GLY A 530 -48.54 25.21 -16.69
N VAL A 531 -49.62 24.46 -16.92
CA VAL A 531 -49.58 22.99 -16.99
C VAL A 531 -48.81 22.52 -18.22
N ARG A 532 -49.06 23.11 -19.40
CA ARG A 532 -48.30 22.81 -20.63
C ARG A 532 -46.81 23.12 -20.47
N ASP A 533 -46.47 24.28 -19.91
CA ASP A 533 -45.09 24.69 -19.63
C ASP A 533 -44.37 23.69 -18.71
N ALA A 534 -45.04 23.25 -17.64
CA ALA A 534 -44.50 22.28 -16.71
C ALA A 534 -44.30 20.90 -17.37
N ALA A 535 -45.21 20.48 -18.24
CA ALA A 535 -45.10 19.21 -18.97
C ALA A 535 -43.88 19.21 -19.91
N VAL A 536 -43.66 20.28 -20.68
CA VAL A 536 -42.49 20.40 -21.57
C VAL A 536 -41.18 20.38 -20.76
N ARG A 537 -41.13 21.09 -19.62
CA ARG A 537 -39.97 21.08 -18.72
C ARG A 537 -39.71 19.71 -18.11
N ALA A 538 -40.78 18.98 -17.73
CA ALA A 538 -40.67 17.62 -17.21
C ALA A 538 -40.06 16.67 -18.26
N LEU A 539 -40.51 16.73 -19.52
CA LEU A 539 -39.90 15.96 -20.61
C LEU A 539 -38.43 16.34 -20.83
N ALA A 540 -38.10 17.64 -20.81
CA ALA A 540 -36.73 18.10 -21.00
C ALA A 540 -35.77 17.68 -19.88
N ALA A 541 -36.30 17.47 -18.66
CA ALA A 541 -35.55 17.03 -17.48
C ALA A 541 -35.63 15.51 -17.22
N TRP A 542 -36.15 14.74 -18.17
CA TRP A 542 -36.34 13.29 -18.00
C TRP A 542 -35.02 12.55 -17.74
N PRO A 543 -35.00 11.45 -16.94
CA PRO A 543 -33.75 10.76 -16.61
C PRO A 543 -33.02 10.10 -17.78
N ASP A 544 -33.74 9.76 -18.86
CA ASP A 544 -33.20 9.03 -20.01
C ASP A 544 -33.80 9.57 -21.33
N ALA A 545 -33.36 9.00 -22.46
CA ALA A 545 -33.75 9.42 -23.79
C ALA A 545 -35.18 9.01 -24.21
N ALA A 546 -36.02 8.44 -23.33
CA ALA A 546 -37.37 7.99 -23.66
C ALA A 546 -38.29 9.08 -24.27
N PRO A 547 -38.31 10.35 -23.80
CA PRO A 547 -39.08 11.42 -24.43
C PRO A 547 -38.38 12.06 -25.63
N ALA A 548 -37.28 11.45 -26.10
CA ALA A 548 -36.55 11.74 -27.32
C ALA A 548 -37.46 12.26 -28.46
N PRO A 549 -38.39 11.40 -28.93
CA PRO A 549 -39.29 11.71 -30.04
C PRO A 549 -40.25 12.87 -29.74
N ASP A 550 -40.76 12.98 -28.51
CA ASP A 550 -41.68 14.05 -28.12
C ASP A 550 -40.99 15.42 -28.15
N LEU A 551 -39.78 15.49 -27.59
CA LEU A 551 -38.98 16.71 -27.58
C LEU A 551 -38.57 17.12 -28.99
N LEU A 552 -38.26 16.16 -29.87
CA LEU A 552 -37.96 16.45 -31.27
C LEU A 552 -39.18 17.05 -31.99
N ALA A 553 -40.36 16.46 -31.80
CA ALA A 553 -41.60 16.94 -32.38
C ALA A 553 -41.96 18.34 -31.87
N LEU A 554 -41.82 18.58 -30.56
CA LEU A 554 -42.05 19.89 -29.94
C LEU A 554 -41.05 20.95 -30.44
N ALA A 555 -39.76 20.60 -30.56
CA ALA A 555 -38.75 21.51 -31.10
C ALA A 555 -39.08 21.93 -32.54
N LYS A 556 -39.65 21.03 -33.34
CA LYS A 556 -40.01 21.28 -34.74
C LYS A 556 -41.33 22.05 -34.91
N ASN A 557 -42.38 21.64 -34.18
CA ASN A 557 -43.76 21.97 -34.53
C ASN A 557 -44.52 22.76 -33.45
N ALA A 558 -43.97 22.96 -32.25
CA ALA A 558 -44.72 23.65 -31.19
C ALA A 558 -45.00 25.11 -31.58
N GLU A 559 -46.22 25.60 -31.35
CA GLU A 559 -46.60 26.99 -31.62
C GLU A 559 -45.84 27.99 -30.72
N SER A 560 -45.65 27.61 -29.45
CA SER A 560 -44.92 28.41 -28.46
C SER A 560 -43.40 28.38 -28.72
N GLN A 561 -42.81 29.58 -28.90
CA GLN A 561 -41.36 29.73 -29.02
C GLN A 561 -40.63 29.25 -27.76
N LEU A 562 -41.21 29.49 -26.57
CA LEU A 562 -40.66 29.01 -25.31
C LEU A 562 -40.57 27.47 -25.31
N HIS A 563 -41.61 26.77 -25.78
CA HIS A 563 -41.61 25.30 -25.86
C HIS A 563 -40.60 24.77 -26.85
N ARG A 564 -40.47 25.39 -28.04
CA ARG A 564 -39.44 25.01 -29.01
C ARG A 564 -38.03 25.09 -28.41
N VAL A 565 -37.74 26.16 -27.67
CA VAL A 565 -36.43 26.36 -27.02
C VAL A 565 -36.19 25.35 -25.89
N ILE A 566 -37.17 25.13 -25.00
CA ILE A 566 -37.03 24.15 -23.91
C ILE A 566 -36.87 22.73 -24.48
N ALA A 567 -37.66 22.38 -25.49
CA ALA A 567 -37.63 21.06 -26.12
C ALA A 567 -36.29 20.79 -26.82
N LEU A 568 -35.77 21.77 -27.56
CA LEU A 568 -34.45 21.67 -28.20
C LEU A 568 -33.34 21.49 -27.17
N ARG A 569 -33.33 22.29 -26.08
CA ARG A 569 -32.36 22.16 -24.99
C ARG A 569 -32.45 20.80 -24.29
N GLY A 570 -33.67 20.35 -24.02
CA GLY A 570 -33.93 19.04 -23.42
C GLY A 570 -33.45 17.89 -24.31
N TYR A 571 -33.74 17.95 -25.60
CA TYR A 571 -33.32 16.94 -26.57
C TYR A 571 -31.79 16.82 -26.65
N LEU A 572 -31.09 17.96 -26.73
CA LEU A 572 -29.62 17.98 -26.78
C LEU A 572 -29.00 17.48 -25.47
N ARG A 573 -29.56 17.86 -24.31
CA ARG A 573 -29.12 17.30 -23.02
C ARG A 573 -29.26 15.78 -23.00
N LEU A 574 -30.42 15.26 -23.41
CA LEU A 574 -30.66 13.82 -23.46
C LEU A 574 -29.73 13.10 -24.43
N ALA A 575 -29.42 13.70 -25.58
CA ALA A 575 -28.43 13.15 -26.51
C ALA A 575 -27.04 13.02 -25.86
N GLY A 576 -26.63 13.99 -25.03
CA GLY A 576 -25.37 13.93 -24.28
C GLY A 576 -25.29 12.78 -23.27
N GLU A 577 -26.42 12.33 -22.72
CA GLU A 577 -26.48 11.21 -21.76
C GLU A 577 -26.48 9.83 -22.46
N VAL A 578 -26.65 9.78 -23.78
CA VAL A 578 -26.65 8.51 -24.53
C VAL A 578 -25.22 7.99 -24.68
N LYS A 579 -24.99 6.81 -24.09
CA LYS A 579 -23.69 6.11 -24.13
C LYS A 579 -23.41 5.43 -25.47
N ASP A 580 -24.44 4.93 -26.15
CA ASP A 580 -24.31 4.30 -27.46
C ASP A 580 -24.01 5.37 -28.52
N GLU A 581 -22.80 5.34 -29.07
CA GLU A 581 -22.30 6.35 -30.00
C GLU A 581 -23.19 6.47 -31.26
N ALA A 582 -23.64 5.34 -31.79
CA ALA A 582 -24.49 5.31 -32.97
C ALA A 582 -25.89 5.91 -32.70
N ALA A 583 -26.51 5.60 -31.57
CA ALA A 583 -27.78 6.18 -31.16
C ALA A 583 -27.66 7.68 -30.89
N ARG A 584 -26.60 8.11 -30.19
CA ARG A 584 -26.31 9.53 -29.95
C ARG A 584 -26.14 10.29 -31.26
N LEU A 585 -25.36 9.77 -32.20
CA LEU A 585 -25.16 10.38 -33.51
C LEU A 585 -26.49 10.54 -34.28
N ARG A 586 -27.33 9.50 -34.30
CA ARG A 586 -28.66 9.58 -34.93
C ARG A 586 -29.52 10.68 -34.33
N MET A 587 -29.46 10.88 -33.01
CA MET A 587 -30.18 11.97 -32.34
C MET A 587 -29.64 13.34 -32.78
N LEU A 588 -28.33 13.53 -32.74
CA LEU A 588 -27.70 14.80 -33.12
C LEU A 588 -27.95 15.18 -34.59
N GLU A 589 -27.98 14.21 -35.50
CA GLU A 589 -28.36 14.45 -36.91
C GLU A 589 -29.86 14.74 -37.07
N ALA A 590 -30.73 14.11 -36.27
CA ALA A 590 -32.17 14.35 -36.35
C ALA A 590 -32.57 15.78 -35.91
N ILE A 591 -31.88 16.36 -34.93
CA ILE A 591 -32.15 17.73 -34.44
C ILE A 591 -31.46 18.81 -35.30
N ARG A 592 -30.42 18.45 -36.06
CA ARG A 592 -29.65 19.36 -36.92
C ARG A 592 -30.51 20.24 -37.84
N PRO A 593 -31.49 19.73 -38.63
CA PRO A 593 -32.31 20.59 -39.49
C PRO A 593 -33.26 21.52 -38.72
N ILE A 594 -33.44 21.30 -37.41
CA ILE A 594 -34.31 22.11 -36.54
C ILE A 594 -33.51 23.22 -35.85
N ALA A 595 -32.22 22.99 -35.58
CA ALA A 595 -31.30 23.98 -34.99
C ALA A 595 -30.89 25.05 -36.03
N THR A 596 -31.83 25.90 -36.44
CA THR A 596 -31.65 26.89 -37.51
C THR A 596 -31.10 28.23 -37.06
N THR A 597 -31.25 28.58 -35.78
CA THR A 597 -30.77 29.86 -35.21
C THR A 597 -29.33 29.74 -34.71
N ALA A 598 -28.58 30.85 -34.70
CA ALA A 598 -27.22 30.89 -34.17
C ALA A 598 -27.11 30.27 -32.76
N ASP A 599 -27.97 30.65 -31.81
CA ASP A 599 -27.95 30.11 -30.45
C ASP A 599 -28.21 28.60 -30.38
N SER A 600 -29.15 28.09 -31.19
CA SER A 600 -29.43 26.65 -31.25
C SER A 600 -28.28 25.85 -31.88
N LYS A 601 -27.62 26.40 -32.90
CA LYS A 601 -26.45 25.81 -33.54
C LYS A 601 -25.26 25.76 -32.55
N LYS A 602 -25.03 26.83 -31.79
CA LYS A 602 -23.99 26.88 -30.75
C LYS A 602 -24.20 25.81 -29.68
N LEU A 603 -25.45 25.61 -29.23
CA LEU A 603 -25.77 24.58 -28.26
C LEU A 603 -25.57 23.16 -28.80
N LEU A 604 -25.93 22.91 -30.06
CA LEU A 604 -25.65 21.65 -30.74
C LEU A 604 -24.14 21.39 -30.83
N LEU A 605 -23.34 22.40 -31.22
CA LEU A 605 -21.88 22.29 -31.31
C LEU A 605 -21.21 22.08 -29.95
N ALA A 606 -21.72 22.73 -28.90
CA ALA A 606 -21.27 22.48 -27.53
C ALA A 606 -21.52 21.02 -27.12
N THR A 607 -22.71 20.48 -27.43
CA THR A 607 -23.07 19.09 -27.13
C THR A 607 -22.22 18.09 -27.93
N LEU A 608 -21.98 18.36 -29.21
CA LEU A 608 -21.06 17.59 -30.06
C LEU A 608 -19.64 17.57 -29.49
N GLY A 609 -19.16 18.70 -28.95
CA GLY A 609 -17.84 18.84 -28.34
C GLY A 609 -17.57 17.89 -27.17
N GLU A 610 -18.62 17.49 -26.45
CA GLU A 610 -18.56 16.57 -25.30
C GLU A 610 -18.75 15.09 -25.71
N ALA A 611 -18.93 14.81 -27.01
CA ALA A 611 -19.12 13.47 -27.58
C ALA A 611 -17.90 13.09 -28.43
N PRO A 612 -16.86 12.46 -27.85
CA PRO A 612 -15.62 12.16 -28.56
C PRO A 612 -15.75 10.90 -29.44
N ASP A 613 -16.55 10.98 -30.51
CA ASP A 613 -16.66 9.95 -31.54
C ASP A 613 -16.49 10.54 -32.96
N ALA A 614 -16.05 9.70 -33.91
CA ALA A 614 -15.72 10.15 -35.27
C ALA A 614 -16.95 10.69 -36.03
N GLY A 615 -18.16 10.24 -35.69
CA GLY A 615 -19.39 10.76 -36.26
C GLY A 615 -19.67 12.19 -35.83
N ALA A 616 -19.60 12.46 -34.52
CA ALA A 616 -19.73 13.81 -33.98
C ALA A 616 -18.69 14.79 -34.56
N LEU A 617 -17.46 14.33 -34.78
CA LEU A 617 -16.40 15.09 -35.46
C LEU A 617 -16.84 15.51 -36.87
N GLN A 618 -17.41 14.58 -37.63
CA GLN A 618 -17.87 14.85 -39.00
C GLN A 618 -19.05 15.82 -39.03
N VAL A 619 -19.98 15.72 -38.08
CA VAL A 619 -21.09 16.67 -37.95
C VAL A 619 -20.55 18.07 -37.64
N ALA A 620 -19.62 18.21 -36.70
CA ALA A 620 -19.02 19.50 -36.36
C ALA A 620 -18.27 20.13 -37.55
N LEU A 621 -17.52 19.34 -38.33
CA LEU A 621 -16.83 19.80 -39.54
C LEU A 621 -17.79 20.41 -40.58
N SER A 622 -19.02 19.90 -40.67
CA SER A 622 -20.01 20.39 -41.63
C SER A 622 -20.50 21.83 -41.35
N PHE A 623 -20.28 22.34 -40.13
CA PHE A 623 -20.65 23.71 -39.74
C PHE A 623 -19.53 24.73 -40.02
N LEU A 624 -18.37 24.32 -40.54
CA LEU A 624 -17.25 25.24 -40.79
C LEU A 624 -17.50 26.26 -41.93
N ASP A 625 -18.53 26.03 -42.74
CA ASP A 625 -18.97 26.95 -43.79
C ASP A 625 -20.06 27.94 -43.31
N ASP A 626 -20.59 27.75 -42.10
CA ASP A 626 -21.63 28.61 -41.52
C ASP A 626 -21.01 29.79 -40.76
N THR A 627 -21.10 30.99 -41.32
CA THR A 627 -20.47 32.21 -40.78
C THR A 627 -20.99 32.61 -39.39
N GLU A 628 -22.18 32.19 -38.97
CA GLU A 628 -22.76 32.55 -37.67
C GLU A 628 -22.17 31.76 -36.51
N VAL A 629 -21.64 30.57 -36.77
CA VAL A 629 -21.15 29.62 -35.74
C VAL A 629 -19.80 28.99 -36.07
N LYS A 630 -19.12 29.48 -37.10
CA LYS A 630 -17.80 29.01 -37.52
C LYS A 630 -16.78 28.94 -36.37
N PRO A 631 -16.68 29.92 -35.45
CA PRO A 631 -15.77 29.83 -34.30
C PRO A 631 -16.12 28.68 -33.35
N GLU A 632 -17.39 28.50 -33.02
CA GLU A 632 -17.87 27.43 -32.15
C GLU A 632 -17.69 26.04 -32.80
N ALA A 633 -17.89 25.95 -34.12
CA ALA A 633 -17.65 24.73 -34.89
C ALA A 633 -16.17 24.35 -34.89
N ALA A 634 -15.28 25.31 -35.11
CA ALA A 634 -13.84 25.09 -35.01
C ALA A 634 -13.43 24.63 -33.60
N ALA A 635 -13.97 25.25 -32.55
CA ALA A 635 -13.70 24.87 -31.16
C ALA A 635 -14.19 23.45 -30.83
N ALA A 636 -15.38 23.07 -31.31
CA ALA A 636 -15.90 21.72 -31.14
C ALA A 636 -15.05 20.68 -31.88
N VAL A 637 -14.67 20.94 -33.14
CA VAL A 637 -13.80 20.07 -33.94
C VAL A 637 -12.45 19.84 -33.23
N LEU A 638 -11.83 20.90 -32.72
CA LEU A 638 -10.55 20.79 -31.97
C LEU A 638 -10.70 19.96 -30.68
N ARG A 639 -11.78 20.16 -29.92
CA ARG A 639 -12.03 19.43 -28.67
C ARG A 639 -12.23 17.94 -28.93
N ILE A 640 -13.09 17.60 -29.89
CA ILE A 640 -13.37 16.22 -30.29
C ILE A 640 -12.10 15.56 -30.83
N ALA A 641 -11.36 16.26 -31.71
CA ALA A 641 -10.12 15.74 -32.29
C ALA A 641 -9.03 15.48 -31.24
N ASN A 642 -8.88 16.38 -30.25
CA ASN A 642 -7.93 16.17 -29.17
C ASN A 642 -8.30 14.95 -28.30
N ALA A 643 -9.60 14.74 -28.03
CA ALA A 643 -10.06 13.55 -27.30
C ALA A 643 -9.89 12.25 -28.11
N LEU A 644 -10.05 12.31 -29.43
CA LEU A 644 -9.90 11.18 -30.35
C LEU A 644 -8.44 10.83 -30.69
N LEU A 645 -7.45 11.64 -30.27
CA LEU A 645 -6.03 11.36 -30.55
C LEU A 645 -5.54 10.03 -29.98
N ALA A 646 -6.19 9.50 -28.94
CA ALA A 646 -5.83 8.22 -28.34
C ALA A 646 -6.49 7.03 -29.03
N SER A 647 -7.67 7.22 -29.63
CA SER A 647 -8.54 6.14 -30.11
C SER A 647 -8.69 6.10 -31.63
N ASP A 648 -8.70 7.23 -32.32
CA ASP A 648 -8.92 7.33 -33.77
C ASP A 648 -8.11 8.47 -34.43
N ARG A 649 -6.79 8.27 -34.49
CA ARG A 649 -5.84 9.22 -35.11
C ARG A 649 -6.08 9.44 -36.59
N ALA A 650 -6.66 8.47 -37.29
CA ALA A 650 -6.97 8.60 -38.71
C ALA A 650 -8.08 9.62 -38.93
N ALA A 651 -9.16 9.55 -38.14
CA ALA A 651 -10.21 10.55 -38.14
C ALA A 651 -9.67 11.94 -37.76
N VAL A 652 -8.83 12.03 -36.72
CA VAL A 652 -8.19 13.29 -36.29
C VAL A 652 -7.37 13.91 -37.41
N ARG A 653 -6.49 13.15 -38.05
CA ARG A 653 -5.65 13.66 -39.15
C ARG A 653 -6.51 14.22 -40.29
N ASN A 654 -7.51 13.47 -40.73
CA ASN A 654 -8.37 13.91 -41.83
C ASN A 654 -9.16 15.18 -41.46
N ALA A 655 -9.70 15.24 -40.24
CA ALA A 655 -10.44 16.39 -39.75
C ALA A 655 -9.59 17.64 -39.58
N MET A 656 -8.38 17.52 -39.03
CA MET A 656 -7.48 18.66 -38.86
C MET A 656 -7.04 19.23 -40.20
N LYS A 657 -6.80 18.38 -41.21
CA LYS A 657 -6.53 18.85 -42.57
C LYS A 657 -7.68 19.72 -43.10
N THR A 658 -8.92 19.26 -42.98
CA THR A 658 -10.10 20.04 -43.37
C THR A 658 -10.25 21.34 -42.58
N LEU A 659 -9.95 21.32 -41.27
CA LEU A 659 -10.02 22.51 -40.42
C LEU A 659 -9.00 23.59 -40.85
N ILE A 660 -7.76 23.19 -41.14
CA ILE A 660 -6.68 24.07 -41.63
C ILE A 660 -7.07 24.71 -42.97
N GLU A 661 -7.66 23.92 -43.88
CA GLU A 661 -8.09 24.41 -45.19
C GLU A 661 -9.24 25.44 -45.09
N LYS A 662 -10.17 25.25 -44.14
CA LYS A 662 -11.41 26.03 -44.06
C LYS A 662 -11.38 27.22 -43.09
N VAL A 663 -10.50 27.22 -42.09
CA VAL A 663 -10.44 28.26 -41.04
C VAL A 663 -9.11 29.00 -41.14
N LYS A 664 -9.19 30.33 -41.32
CA LYS A 664 -8.02 31.23 -41.47
C LYS A 664 -7.57 31.88 -40.16
N ASP A 665 -8.22 31.56 -39.05
CA ASP A 665 -7.82 32.06 -37.74
C ASP A 665 -6.48 31.43 -37.33
N GLU A 666 -5.48 32.27 -37.08
CA GLU A 666 -4.10 31.82 -36.85
C GLU A 666 -3.96 30.94 -35.62
N ALA A 667 -4.74 31.19 -34.56
CA ALA A 667 -4.68 30.39 -33.34
C ALA A 667 -5.31 29.01 -33.55
N VAL A 668 -6.45 28.94 -34.25
CA VAL A 668 -7.11 27.68 -34.60
C VAL A 668 -6.24 26.86 -35.56
N SER A 669 -5.68 27.47 -36.60
CA SER A 669 -4.81 26.76 -37.56
C SER A 669 -3.57 26.18 -36.89
N LYS A 670 -2.91 26.92 -36.00
CA LYS A 670 -1.77 26.41 -35.22
C LYS A 670 -2.15 25.22 -34.33
N GLN A 671 -3.31 25.26 -33.69
CA GLN A 671 -3.79 24.14 -32.87
C GLN A 671 -4.12 22.92 -33.74
N ALA A 672 -4.75 23.13 -34.90
CA ALA A 672 -5.09 22.07 -35.84
C ALA A 672 -3.84 21.42 -36.45
N GLU A 673 -2.84 22.20 -36.84
CA GLU A 673 -1.54 21.72 -37.32
C GLU A 673 -0.82 20.89 -36.24
N ALA A 674 -0.83 21.36 -34.99
CA ALA A 674 -0.24 20.63 -33.87
C ALA A 674 -0.93 19.27 -33.63
N LEU A 675 -2.25 19.21 -33.72
CA LEU A 675 -3.02 17.96 -33.58
C LEU A 675 -2.83 17.05 -34.80
N HIS A 676 -2.79 17.59 -36.01
CA HIS A 676 -2.50 16.86 -37.25
C HIS A 676 -1.12 16.19 -37.20
N ASP A 677 -0.10 16.94 -36.80
CA ASP A 677 1.26 16.44 -36.65
C ASP A 677 1.39 15.41 -35.52
N GLN A 678 0.64 15.60 -34.43
CA GLN A 678 0.59 14.61 -33.34
C GLN A 678 -0.10 13.32 -33.78
N ALA A 679 -1.10 13.38 -34.65
CA ALA A 679 -1.76 12.22 -35.22
C ALA A 679 -0.88 11.45 -36.22
N LEU A 680 0.04 12.16 -36.92
CA LEU A 680 1.04 11.57 -37.82
C LEU A 680 2.23 10.93 -37.10
N LYS A 681 2.58 11.44 -35.93
CA LYS A 681 3.67 10.91 -35.10
C LYS A 681 3.18 9.67 -34.34
N PRO A 682 4.04 8.68 -34.08
CA PRO A 682 3.77 7.75 -32.99
C PRO A 682 3.59 8.57 -31.69
N PRO A 683 2.59 8.29 -30.83
CA PRO A 683 2.41 9.04 -29.59
C PRO A 683 3.73 9.20 -28.80
N ARG A 684 3.96 10.39 -28.25
CA ARG A 684 5.23 10.75 -27.60
C ARG A 684 5.44 9.92 -26.33
N ALA A 685 6.46 9.06 -26.34
CA ALA A 685 7.47 9.08 -25.28
C ALA A 685 8.68 9.89 -25.80
N GLY A 686 8.65 11.20 -25.60
CA GLY A 686 9.77 12.16 -25.80
C GLY A 686 10.66 12.02 -27.05
N GLY A 687 10.33 12.71 -28.16
CA GLY A 687 11.27 13.15 -29.22
C GLY A 687 12.01 12.08 -30.06
N ALA A 688 12.08 12.27 -31.39
CA ALA A 688 13.04 11.55 -32.23
C ALA A 688 14.44 12.15 -32.05
N ALA A 689 15.43 11.36 -31.64
CA ALA A 689 16.83 11.78 -31.64
C ALA A 689 17.49 11.48 -32.99
N ALA A 690 18.58 12.16 -33.34
CA ALA A 690 19.36 11.81 -34.52
C ALA A 690 19.82 10.34 -34.43
N VAL A 691 19.56 9.57 -35.50
CA VAL A 691 20.10 8.21 -35.63
C VAL A 691 21.64 8.33 -35.64
N PRO A 692 22.36 7.57 -34.81
CA PRO A 692 23.82 7.64 -34.75
C PRO A 692 24.43 7.14 -36.06
N ASP A 693 25.59 7.66 -36.44
CA ASP A 693 26.36 7.13 -37.56
C ASP A 693 26.73 5.65 -37.34
N TYR A 694 26.95 4.93 -38.43
CA TYR A 694 27.41 3.54 -38.41
C TYR A 694 28.74 3.42 -37.66
N ASP A 695 28.75 2.59 -36.61
CA ASP A 695 29.92 2.30 -35.77
C ASP A 695 30.24 0.82 -35.85
N LYS A 696 31.17 0.48 -36.74
CA LYS A 696 31.62 -0.88 -36.99
C LYS A 696 32.14 -1.58 -35.72
N LYS A 697 32.87 -0.87 -34.86
CA LYS A 697 33.48 -1.45 -33.66
C LYS A 697 32.39 -1.81 -32.64
N ARG A 698 31.36 -0.98 -32.52
CA ARG A 698 30.19 -1.26 -31.68
C ARG A 698 29.42 -2.48 -32.20
N SER A 699 29.12 -2.54 -33.51
CA SER A 699 28.38 -3.66 -34.09
C SER A 699 29.16 -4.99 -34.00
N GLU A 700 30.49 -4.96 -34.18
CA GLU A 700 31.36 -6.13 -33.95
C GLU A 700 31.38 -6.57 -32.48
N GLY A 701 31.42 -5.61 -31.55
CA GLY A 701 31.33 -5.89 -30.11
C GLY A 701 29.99 -6.53 -29.70
N MET A 702 28.87 -6.06 -30.26
CA MET A 702 27.55 -6.66 -30.02
C MET A 702 27.42 -8.03 -30.66
N LYS A 703 27.96 -8.23 -31.87
CA LYS A 703 28.03 -9.55 -32.51
C LYS A 703 28.80 -10.56 -31.64
N ALA A 704 29.90 -10.13 -31.01
CA ALA A 704 30.64 -10.94 -30.07
C ALA A 704 29.85 -11.24 -28.78
N ASP A 705 29.13 -10.26 -28.21
CA ASP A 705 28.24 -10.45 -27.05
C ASP A 705 27.16 -11.51 -27.35
N VAL A 706 26.45 -11.37 -28.47
CA VAL A 706 25.42 -12.33 -28.90
C VAL A 706 26.03 -13.71 -29.13
N ALA A 707 27.26 -13.80 -29.66
CA ALA A 707 27.95 -15.07 -29.85
C ALA A 707 28.24 -15.81 -28.53
N THR A 708 28.52 -15.10 -27.43
CA THR A 708 28.72 -15.74 -26.10
C THR A 708 27.47 -16.42 -25.56
N ARG A 709 26.30 -16.00 -26.04
CA ARG A 709 24.97 -16.48 -25.60
C ARG A 709 24.29 -17.36 -26.66
N ALA A 710 25.00 -17.72 -27.74
CA ALA A 710 24.46 -18.58 -28.78
C ALA A 710 24.13 -19.98 -28.22
N PRO A 711 23.05 -20.63 -28.68
CA PRO A 711 22.75 -22.01 -28.32
C PRO A 711 23.93 -22.93 -28.63
N LYS A 712 24.17 -23.92 -27.76
CA LYS A 712 25.26 -24.89 -27.92
C LYS A 712 25.17 -25.57 -29.30
N GLY A 713 26.28 -25.56 -30.05
CA GLY A 713 26.35 -26.13 -31.41
C GLY A 713 25.95 -25.17 -32.53
N TYR A 714 25.75 -23.89 -32.23
CA TYR A 714 25.49 -22.83 -33.21
C TYR A 714 26.47 -21.66 -33.05
N LYS A 715 26.82 -21.03 -34.16
CA LYS A 715 27.65 -19.81 -34.21
C LYS A 715 26.90 -18.67 -34.89
N VAL A 716 27.13 -17.43 -34.46
CA VAL A 716 26.54 -16.24 -35.08
C VAL A 716 27.29 -15.89 -36.35
N VAL A 717 26.59 -15.84 -37.49
CA VAL A 717 27.19 -15.56 -38.81
C VAL A 717 26.90 -14.13 -39.28
N CYS A 718 25.75 -13.56 -38.93
CA CYS A 718 25.37 -12.18 -39.25
C CYS A 718 24.74 -11.48 -38.03
N TYR A 719 24.91 -10.18 -37.88
CA TYR A 719 24.27 -9.33 -36.88
C TYR A 719 24.02 -7.92 -37.44
N LEU A 720 22.82 -7.39 -37.22
CA LEU A 720 22.42 -6.02 -37.54
C LEU A 720 21.87 -5.36 -36.27
N ASN A 721 22.47 -4.24 -35.88
CA ASN A 721 21.89 -3.32 -34.93
C ASN A 721 20.94 -2.40 -35.70
N CYS A 722 19.65 -2.76 -35.77
CA CYS A 722 18.68 -2.15 -36.66
C CYS A 722 18.63 -0.63 -36.46
N GLY A 723 18.76 0.12 -37.55
CA GLY A 723 19.05 1.55 -37.49
C GLY A 723 20.33 1.88 -38.28
N PRO A 724 21.50 1.99 -37.63
CA PRO A 724 22.77 2.31 -38.31
C PRO A 724 23.25 1.24 -39.31
N ASP A 725 22.84 -0.02 -39.15
CA ASP A 725 23.37 -1.15 -39.92
C ASP A 725 22.39 -1.60 -41.02
N ALA A 726 22.71 -1.35 -42.29
CA ALA A 726 21.87 -1.79 -43.41
C ALA A 726 22.16 -3.23 -43.88
N SER A 727 23.36 -3.77 -43.62
CA SER A 727 23.75 -5.13 -44.00
C SER A 727 24.98 -5.64 -43.25
N ASP A 728 25.09 -6.96 -43.07
CA ASP A 728 26.26 -7.66 -42.50
C ASP A 728 26.54 -8.98 -43.26
N GLY A 729 27.80 -9.42 -43.28
CA GLY A 729 28.28 -10.65 -43.93
C GLY A 729 29.31 -10.42 -45.05
N GLU A 730 29.96 -11.51 -45.47
CA GLU A 730 31.02 -11.50 -46.49
C GLU A 730 30.59 -12.23 -47.77
N LYS A 731 31.17 -11.84 -48.91
CA LYS A 731 30.90 -12.46 -50.21
C LYS A 731 31.26 -13.96 -50.18
N GLY A 732 30.29 -14.83 -50.43
CA GLY A 732 30.46 -16.30 -50.40
C GLY A 732 30.19 -16.96 -49.05
N LYS A 733 29.78 -16.18 -48.04
CA LYS A 733 29.30 -16.65 -46.72
C LYS A 733 27.86 -16.16 -46.51
N PRO A 734 27.16 -16.58 -45.43
CA PRO A 734 25.87 -16.00 -45.07
C PRO A 734 25.95 -14.46 -44.96
N THR A 735 24.95 -13.79 -45.55
CA THR A 735 24.75 -12.34 -45.50
C THR A 735 23.32 -12.03 -45.07
N LEU A 736 23.13 -10.90 -44.39
CA LEU A 736 21.83 -10.40 -43.96
C LEU A 736 21.70 -8.92 -44.35
N ARG A 737 20.62 -8.54 -45.03
CA ARG A 737 20.39 -7.18 -45.52
C ARG A 737 18.97 -6.73 -45.20
N VAL A 738 18.78 -5.49 -44.76
CA VAL A 738 17.46 -4.88 -44.59
C VAL A 738 16.82 -4.58 -45.96
N GLY A 739 15.50 -4.73 -46.07
CA GLY A 739 14.72 -4.24 -47.22
C GLY A 739 14.50 -2.73 -47.14
N ASP A 740 13.27 -2.27 -47.41
CA ASP A 740 12.94 -0.84 -47.56
C ASP A 740 12.65 -0.10 -46.23
N ALA A 741 13.19 -0.57 -45.11
CA ALA A 741 12.91 0.02 -43.80
C ALA A 741 13.80 1.23 -43.48
N GLN A 742 13.22 2.24 -42.83
CA GLN A 742 13.94 3.45 -42.44
C GLN A 742 14.43 3.37 -40.99
N PRO A 743 15.64 3.87 -40.69
CA PRO A 743 16.13 3.88 -39.32
C PRO A 743 15.44 4.97 -38.50
N TYR A 744 15.17 4.68 -37.23
CA TYR A 744 14.58 5.62 -36.28
C TYR A 744 15.25 5.47 -34.91
N ARG A 745 15.32 6.55 -34.13
CA ARG A 745 15.85 6.54 -32.76
C ARG A 745 14.87 7.14 -31.76
N TRP A 746 14.48 6.36 -30.77
CA TRP A 746 13.77 6.84 -29.58
C TRP A 746 14.72 7.62 -28.67
N ALA A 747 14.42 8.90 -28.38
CA ALA A 747 15.30 9.68 -27.50
C ALA A 747 15.20 9.17 -26.05
N GLY A 748 16.32 9.16 -25.34
CA GLY A 748 16.42 8.68 -23.96
C GLY A 748 16.43 7.15 -23.81
N ALA A 749 16.14 6.38 -24.87
CA ALA A 749 16.35 4.94 -24.88
C ALA A 749 17.84 4.60 -24.98
N ASP A 750 18.24 3.46 -24.36
CA ASP A 750 19.57 2.88 -24.54
C ASP A 750 19.87 2.75 -26.04
N ILE A 751 21.02 3.27 -26.49
CA ILE A 751 21.38 3.32 -27.91
C ILE A 751 21.35 1.95 -28.59
N ARG A 752 21.51 0.85 -27.84
CA ARG A 752 21.45 -0.52 -28.37
C ARG A 752 20.06 -0.91 -28.86
N TYR A 753 19.02 -0.56 -28.11
CA TYR A 753 17.64 -0.97 -28.42
C TYR A 753 16.77 0.20 -28.90
N GLY A 754 17.27 1.41 -28.66
CA GLY A 754 16.67 2.69 -28.98
C GLY A 754 16.72 3.03 -30.46
N THR A 755 17.67 2.45 -31.20
CA THR A 755 17.70 2.49 -32.66
C THR A 755 16.91 1.31 -33.22
N VAL A 756 16.00 1.59 -34.14
CA VAL A 756 15.15 0.58 -34.77
C VAL A 756 15.04 0.79 -36.26
N PHE A 757 14.69 -0.27 -36.99
CA PHE A 757 14.06 -0.13 -38.29
C PHE A 757 12.55 0.02 -38.13
N PHE A 758 11.98 0.98 -38.85
CA PHE A 758 10.60 1.40 -38.74
C PHE A 758 9.94 1.53 -40.11
N THR A 759 8.74 0.98 -40.24
CA THR A 759 7.84 1.20 -41.39
C THR A 759 6.38 1.18 -40.96
N GLY A 760 5.51 1.72 -41.83
CA GLY A 760 4.06 1.68 -41.64
C GLY A 760 3.53 0.25 -41.55
N ASP A 761 3.94 -0.68 -42.40
CA ASP A 761 3.22 -1.96 -42.50
C ASP A 761 4.05 -3.20 -42.09
N ALA A 762 5.30 -3.31 -42.56
CA ALA A 762 6.17 -4.45 -42.29
C ALA A 762 7.67 -4.12 -42.44
N VAL A 763 8.52 -4.72 -41.60
CA VAL A 763 9.98 -4.63 -41.70
C VAL A 763 10.53 -5.96 -42.24
N THR A 764 11.31 -5.90 -43.32
CA THR A 764 11.80 -7.09 -44.04
C THR A 764 13.32 -7.21 -44.05
N PHE A 765 13.83 -8.44 -44.01
CA PHE A 765 15.25 -8.75 -44.15
C PHE A 765 15.46 -9.90 -45.14
N ASP A 766 16.50 -9.81 -45.97
CA ASP A 766 16.91 -10.85 -46.90
C ASP A 766 18.22 -11.48 -46.42
N ALA A 767 18.17 -12.78 -46.14
CA ALA A 767 19.33 -13.60 -45.81
C ALA A 767 19.74 -14.44 -47.03
N THR A 768 21.01 -14.34 -47.46
CA THR A 768 21.50 -15.04 -48.66
C THR A 768 22.88 -15.67 -48.42
N GLY A 769 23.29 -16.62 -49.27
CA GLY A 769 24.58 -17.32 -49.10
C GLY A 769 24.53 -18.45 -48.06
N LEU A 770 23.33 -19.00 -47.81
CA LEU A 770 23.11 -20.04 -46.81
C LEU A 770 23.52 -21.42 -47.35
N ASN A 771 24.27 -22.20 -46.57
CA ASN A 771 24.60 -23.59 -46.87
C ASN A 771 23.37 -24.51 -46.63
N PRO A 772 22.86 -25.22 -47.65
CA PRO A 772 21.65 -26.05 -47.54
C PRO A 772 21.81 -27.27 -46.61
N LYS A 773 23.05 -27.66 -46.26
CA LYS A 773 23.35 -28.77 -45.35
C LYS A 773 23.42 -28.38 -43.86
N LYS A 774 23.31 -27.08 -43.56
CA LYS A 774 23.37 -26.50 -42.21
C LYS A 774 21.99 -26.05 -41.75
N ALA A 775 21.75 -26.09 -40.45
CA ALA A 775 20.54 -25.54 -39.84
C ALA A 775 20.76 -24.07 -39.45
N TYR A 776 19.69 -23.27 -39.56
CA TYR A 776 19.73 -21.84 -39.24
C TYR A 776 18.68 -21.47 -38.19
N GLN A 777 19.04 -20.52 -37.34
CA GLN A 777 18.11 -19.90 -36.40
C GLN A 777 18.13 -18.38 -36.58
N LEU A 778 16.96 -17.77 -36.46
CA LEU A 778 16.78 -16.33 -36.47
C LEU A 778 16.76 -15.84 -35.03
N GLY A 779 17.69 -14.97 -34.68
CA GLY A 779 17.63 -14.20 -33.45
C GLY A 779 17.23 -12.76 -33.70
N PHE A 780 16.47 -12.16 -32.79
CA PHE A 780 16.08 -10.76 -32.89
C PHE A 780 15.72 -10.17 -31.53
N SER A 781 15.79 -8.85 -31.43
CA SER A 781 15.26 -8.07 -30.31
C SER A 781 14.17 -7.10 -30.78
N TRP A 782 13.12 -6.95 -29.98
CA TRP A 782 12.00 -6.07 -30.28
C TRP A 782 11.35 -5.52 -29.01
N TRP A 783 10.73 -4.36 -29.13
CA TRP A 783 9.92 -3.76 -28.07
C TRP A 783 9.14 -2.58 -28.62
N ASP A 784 8.10 -2.24 -27.87
CA ASP A 784 7.28 -1.07 -28.04
C ASP A 784 7.80 0.02 -27.10
N CYS A 785 8.89 0.68 -27.46
CA CYS A 785 9.53 1.65 -26.56
C CYS A 785 8.61 2.84 -26.20
N ASP A 786 7.80 3.26 -27.17
CA ASP A 786 6.95 4.45 -27.09
C ASP A 786 5.45 4.15 -26.87
N HIS A 787 4.98 2.90 -27.05
CA HIS A 787 3.58 2.48 -26.80
C HIS A 787 3.47 1.21 -25.94
N ASP A 788 2.24 0.79 -25.68
CA ASP A 788 1.90 -0.50 -25.05
C ASP A 788 0.87 -1.28 -25.88
N THR A 789 0.83 -1.03 -27.18
CA THR A 789 -0.26 -1.52 -28.04
C THR A 789 0.24 -2.35 -29.22
N ARG A 790 1.54 -2.32 -29.53
CA ARG A 790 2.07 -3.07 -30.68
C ARG A 790 2.06 -4.56 -30.41
N ALA A 791 1.50 -5.30 -31.37
CA ALA A 791 1.57 -6.76 -31.40
C ALA A 791 2.04 -7.21 -32.79
N GLN A 792 3.15 -7.94 -32.83
CA GLN A 792 3.82 -8.32 -34.07
C GLN A 792 3.93 -9.83 -34.22
N SER A 793 3.92 -10.29 -35.48
CA SER A 793 4.23 -11.66 -35.87
C SER A 793 5.52 -11.67 -36.71
N VAL A 794 6.18 -12.84 -36.77
CA VAL A 794 7.39 -13.03 -37.58
C VAL A 794 7.17 -14.16 -38.57
N TRP A 795 7.53 -13.91 -39.81
CA TRP A 795 7.34 -14.82 -40.94
C TRP A 795 8.64 -15.03 -41.69
N ALA A 796 8.80 -16.21 -42.30
CA ALA A 796 9.89 -16.51 -43.21
C ALA A 796 9.36 -17.07 -44.53
N ALA A 797 10.01 -16.74 -45.64
CA ALA A 797 9.64 -17.22 -46.96
C ALA A 797 10.86 -17.56 -47.83
N THR A 798 10.72 -18.54 -48.73
CA THR A 798 11.75 -18.84 -49.75
C THR A 798 11.98 -17.65 -50.66
N GLY A 799 13.18 -17.50 -51.24
CA GLY A 799 13.68 -16.25 -51.87
C GLY A 799 12.73 -15.38 -52.73
N LYS A 800 11.71 -15.93 -53.40
CA LYS A 800 10.70 -15.16 -54.16
C LYS A 800 9.30 -15.06 -53.51
N GLY A 801 9.12 -15.55 -52.29
CA GLY A 801 7.85 -15.50 -51.53
C GLY A 801 6.89 -16.67 -51.74
N GLU A 802 7.30 -17.73 -52.44
CA GLU A 802 6.41 -18.83 -52.89
C GLU A 802 5.91 -19.73 -51.75
N LYS A 803 6.74 -19.99 -50.73
CA LYS A 803 6.34 -20.72 -49.51
C LYS A 803 6.63 -19.86 -48.30
N THR A 804 5.58 -19.55 -47.54
CA THR A 804 5.65 -18.71 -46.34
C THR A 804 5.32 -19.55 -45.10
N THR A 805 6.08 -19.38 -44.03
CA THR A 805 5.86 -20.03 -42.74
C THR A 805 5.94 -19.00 -41.62
N LYS A 806 5.00 -19.06 -40.68
CA LYS A 806 5.03 -18.23 -39.49
C LYS A 806 6.03 -18.81 -38.48
N LEU A 807 6.98 -17.99 -38.04
CA LEU A 807 7.99 -18.37 -37.05
C LEU A 807 7.56 -17.98 -35.63
N VAL A 808 6.84 -16.87 -35.49
CA VAL A 808 6.33 -16.36 -34.21
C VAL A 808 4.91 -15.87 -34.38
N ASP A 809 4.01 -16.36 -33.54
CA ASP A 809 2.62 -15.90 -33.49
C ASP A 809 2.52 -14.44 -33.06
N LYS A 810 1.34 -13.84 -33.31
CA LYS A 810 1.03 -12.46 -32.91
C LYS A 810 1.33 -12.29 -31.42
N THR A 811 2.39 -11.57 -31.12
CA THR A 811 2.93 -11.39 -29.77
C THR A 811 2.88 -9.90 -29.44
N LYS A 812 2.28 -9.54 -28.30
CA LYS A 812 2.37 -8.19 -27.76
C LYS A 812 3.83 -7.89 -27.39
N LEU A 813 4.36 -6.78 -27.88
CA LEU A 813 5.74 -6.39 -27.60
C LEU A 813 5.88 -5.86 -26.16
N PRO A 814 7.05 -6.03 -25.51
CA PRO A 814 7.34 -5.38 -24.24
C PRO A 814 7.23 -3.87 -24.37
N SER A 815 6.60 -3.19 -23.42
CA SER A 815 6.37 -1.76 -23.45
C SER A 815 7.44 -0.96 -22.69
N GLY A 816 8.23 -0.18 -23.41
CA GLY A 816 9.17 0.78 -22.80
C GLY A 816 8.43 1.87 -21.99
N ALA A 817 7.22 2.25 -22.39
CA ALA A 817 6.35 3.13 -21.62
C ALA A 817 5.96 2.56 -20.24
N LYS A 818 5.98 1.22 -20.09
CA LYS A 818 5.79 0.51 -18.81
C LYS A 818 7.11 0.15 -18.11
N GLY A 819 8.24 0.66 -18.60
CA GLY A 819 9.57 0.32 -18.09
C GLY A 819 9.99 -1.13 -18.36
N GLU A 820 9.31 -1.81 -19.29
CA GLU A 820 9.67 -3.17 -19.69
C GLU A 820 10.91 -3.14 -20.59
N LYS A 821 11.73 -4.19 -20.46
CA LYS A 821 12.95 -4.32 -21.24
C LYS A 821 12.66 -4.95 -22.61
N PRO A 822 13.48 -4.65 -23.63
CA PRO A 822 13.44 -5.32 -24.91
C PRO A 822 13.45 -6.85 -24.76
N ALA A 823 12.58 -7.51 -25.52
CA ALA A 823 12.56 -8.97 -25.57
C ALA A 823 13.48 -9.45 -26.69
N GLU A 824 14.40 -10.34 -26.33
CA GLU A 824 15.21 -11.10 -27.28
C GLU A 824 14.58 -12.48 -27.50
N LYS A 825 14.49 -12.92 -28.75
CA LYS A 825 14.02 -14.26 -29.13
C LYS A 825 15.00 -14.89 -30.10
N VAL A 826 15.14 -16.21 -30.00
CA VAL A 826 15.83 -17.04 -31.00
C VAL A 826 14.86 -18.13 -31.42
N VAL A 827 14.60 -18.24 -32.72
CA VAL A 827 13.64 -19.20 -33.29
C VAL A 827 14.27 -19.97 -34.45
N PRO A 828 13.99 -21.28 -34.59
CA PRO A 828 14.50 -22.06 -35.70
C PRO A 828 13.89 -21.60 -37.03
N ILE A 829 14.70 -21.50 -38.07
CA ILE A 829 14.23 -21.34 -39.44
C ILE A 829 14.05 -22.76 -40.02
N PRO A 830 12.84 -23.15 -40.44
CA PRO A 830 12.62 -24.47 -41.03
C PRO A 830 13.56 -24.72 -42.21
N GLN A 831 14.29 -25.85 -42.18
CA GLN A 831 15.32 -26.18 -43.17
C GLN A 831 14.82 -26.12 -44.62
N GLN A 832 13.57 -26.50 -44.85
CA GLN A 832 12.91 -26.42 -46.17
C GLN A 832 12.91 -25.01 -46.78
N LEU A 833 12.97 -23.96 -45.97
CA LEU A 833 13.00 -22.57 -46.45
C LEU A 833 14.41 -22.10 -46.83
N THR A 834 15.46 -22.76 -46.34
CA THR A 834 16.87 -22.38 -46.57
C THR A 834 17.55 -23.22 -47.65
N VAL A 835 16.91 -24.28 -48.18
CA VAL A 835 17.46 -25.17 -49.23
C VAL A 835 17.90 -24.40 -50.49
N GLY A 836 17.19 -23.32 -50.84
CA GLY A 836 17.52 -22.47 -51.99
C GLY A 836 18.67 -21.48 -51.74
N GLY A 837 19.38 -21.59 -50.61
CA GLY A 837 20.50 -20.70 -50.26
C GLY A 837 20.11 -19.28 -49.87
N SER A 838 18.81 -18.98 -49.77
CA SER A 838 18.27 -17.69 -49.33
C SER A 838 16.91 -17.81 -48.65
N VAL A 839 16.61 -16.90 -47.72
CA VAL A 839 15.32 -16.78 -47.02
C VAL A 839 15.01 -15.32 -46.74
N ARG A 840 13.76 -14.91 -46.95
CA ARG A 840 13.23 -13.60 -46.58
C ARG A 840 12.53 -13.69 -45.24
N ILE A 841 12.84 -12.77 -44.33
CA ILE A 841 12.23 -12.63 -43.01
C ILE A 841 11.35 -11.38 -43.02
N THR A 842 10.17 -11.45 -42.41
CA THR A 842 9.22 -10.34 -42.35
C THR A 842 8.60 -10.23 -40.97
N PHE A 843 8.75 -9.05 -40.36
CA PHE A 843 8.04 -8.63 -39.16
C PHE A 843 6.79 -7.86 -39.59
N ARG A 844 5.63 -8.19 -39.02
CA ARG A 844 4.32 -7.58 -39.38
C ARG A 844 3.59 -7.14 -38.13
N ASN A 845 2.91 -5.99 -38.19
CA ASN A 845 1.94 -5.59 -37.17
C ASN A 845 0.54 -6.03 -37.63
N GLU A 846 -0.08 -6.96 -36.92
CA GLU A 846 -1.30 -7.68 -37.33
C GLU A 846 -2.60 -6.92 -36.95
N ALA A 847 -2.54 -5.59 -36.72
CA ALA A 847 -3.73 -4.80 -36.33
C ALA A 847 -3.66 -3.30 -36.67
N GLN A 848 -2.47 -2.68 -36.70
CA GLN A 848 -2.28 -1.24 -36.95
C GLN A 848 -0.96 -1.01 -37.70
N PRO A 849 -0.77 0.12 -38.39
CA PRO A 849 0.55 0.46 -38.90
C PRO A 849 1.55 0.73 -37.73
N ASN A 850 2.86 0.75 -38.02
CA ASN A 850 4.03 0.98 -37.15
C ASN A 850 4.71 -0.32 -36.66
N CYS A 851 5.40 -1.02 -37.57
CA CYS A 851 6.23 -2.19 -37.26
C CYS A 851 7.66 -1.77 -36.86
N VAL A 852 8.22 -2.39 -35.81
CA VAL A 852 9.53 -2.08 -35.23
C VAL A 852 10.37 -3.32 -34.96
N VAL A 853 11.68 -3.22 -35.22
CA VAL A 853 12.69 -4.22 -34.88
C VAL A 853 13.97 -3.52 -34.43
N SER A 854 14.56 -3.97 -33.32
CA SER A 854 15.72 -3.32 -32.68
C SER A 854 17.04 -3.97 -33.07
N GLU A 855 17.12 -5.30 -33.08
CA GLU A 855 18.31 -6.03 -33.55
C GLU A 855 17.87 -7.30 -34.28
N VAL A 856 18.67 -7.77 -35.25
CA VAL A 856 18.46 -9.04 -35.93
C VAL A 856 19.80 -9.74 -36.17
N TRP A 857 19.87 -11.04 -35.89
CA TRP A 857 21.05 -11.86 -36.16
C TRP A 857 20.70 -13.25 -36.68
N LEU A 858 21.66 -13.87 -37.37
CA LEU A 858 21.52 -15.18 -37.96
C LEU A 858 22.54 -16.14 -37.34
N LEU A 859 22.07 -17.31 -36.89
CA LEU A 859 22.92 -18.38 -36.37
C LEU A 859 22.97 -19.57 -37.33
N GLU A 860 24.14 -20.17 -37.48
CA GLU A 860 24.42 -21.36 -38.30
C GLU A 860 24.88 -22.51 -37.41
N SER A 861 24.42 -23.74 -37.68
CA SER A 861 24.88 -24.94 -36.95
C SER A 861 26.34 -25.29 -37.23
N GLU A 862 27.07 -25.72 -36.21
CA GLU A 862 28.48 -26.12 -36.35
C GLU A 862 28.63 -27.46 -37.07
N ALA A 863 27.74 -28.42 -36.82
CA ALA A 863 27.68 -29.71 -37.52
C ALA A 863 26.74 -29.68 -38.74
N GLU A 864 27.06 -30.46 -39.78
CA GLU A 864 26.13 -30.76 -40.88
C GLU A 864 25.10 -31.80 -40.43
N GLY A 865 23.83 -31.66 -40.81
CA GLY A 865 22.78 -32.65 -40.51
C GLY A 865 22.11 -32.56 -39.13
N VAL A 866 22.34 -31.52 -38.33
CA VAL A 866 21.60 -31.29 -37.07
C VAL A 866 20.16 -30.85 -37.39
N GLN A 867 19.21 -31.78 -37.38
CA GLN A 867 17.79 -31.46 -37.29
C GLN A 867 17.49 -30.94 -35.88
N GLY A 868 16.93 -29.74 -35.77
CA GLY A 868 16.57 -29.16 -34.48
C GLY A 868 15.47 -29.99 -33.80
N GLU A 869 15.79 -30.65 -32.68
CA GLU A 869 14.78 -31.24 -31.80
C GLU A 869 13.98 -30.13 -31.09
N PRO A 870 12.64 -30.12 -31.14
CA PRO A 870 11.83 -29.23 -30.30
C PRO A 870 11.35 -29.96 -29.04
N GLY A 871 12.09 -29.77 -27.94
CA GLY A 871 11.58 -29.88 -26.58
C GLY A 871 10.96 -28.56 -26.14
N ALA A 872 9.65 -28.44 -26.24
CA ALA A 872 8.85 -27.53 -25.42
C ALA A 872 7.89 -28.41 -24.58
N PRO A 873 7.90 -28.32 -23.24
CA PRO A 873 6.93 -29.06 -22.45
C PRO A 873 5.52 -28.50 -22.71
N GLU A 874 4.58 -29.38 -23.05
CA GLU A 874 3.15 -29.08 -23.03
C GLU A 874 2.72 -28.51 -21.66
N PRO A 875 1.71 -27.62 -21.59
CA PRO A 875 1.13 -27.22 -20.31
C PRO A 875 0.63 -28.46 -19.57
N LYS A 876 1.18 -28.72 -18.38
CA LYS A 876 0.74 -29.82 -17.51
C LYS A 876 -0.78 -29.73 -17.31
N LYS A 877 -1.51 -30.80 -17.62
CA LYS A 877 -2.91 -30.98 -17.19
C LYS A 877 -2.98 -30.77 -15.67
N ALA A 878 -3.69 -29.74 -15.23
CA ALA A 878 -3.93 -29.48 -13.81
C ALA A 878 -4.67 -30.68 -13.19
N ASP A 879 -4.16 -31.20 -12.08
CA ASP A 879 -4.90 -32.15 -11.25
C ASP A 879 -6.16 -31.45 -10.71
N PRO A 880 -7.38 -31.91 -11.03
CA PRO A 880 -8.61 -31.26 -10.59
C PRO A 880 -8.77 -31.22 -9.06
N ASN A 881 -7.99 -32.02 -8.32
CA ASN A 881 -7.99 -32.03 -6.85
C ASN A 881 -6.89 -31.17 -6.22
N ALA A 882 -6.03 -30.52 -7.01
CA ALA A 882 -4.99 -29.63 -6.48
C ALA A 882 -5.60 -28.38 -5.84
N LYS A 883 -4.99 -27.94 -4.73
CA LYS A 883 -5.32 -26.67 -4.07
C LYS A 883 -4.93 -25.50 -4.97
N LYS A 884 -5.86 -24.58 -5.15
CA LYS A 884 -5.69 -23.42 -6.03
C LYS A 884 -4.96 -22.32 -5.28
N VAL A 885 -3.78 -21.96 -5.76
CA VAL A 885 -2.92 -20.91 -5.19
C VAL A 885 -2.96 -19.70 -6.12
N LEU A 886 -3.38 -18.55 -5.61
CA LEU A 886 -3.33 -17.29 -6.33
C LEU A 886 -2.08 -16.51 -5.91
N ILE A 887 -1.18 -16.23 -6.84
CA ILE A 887 -0.05 -15.33 -6.64
C ILE A 887 -0.45 -13.95 -7.15
N VAL A 888 -0.61 -13.01 -6.23
CA VAL A 888 -0.93 -11.62 -6.55
C VAL A 888 0.37 -10.82 -6.57
N THR A 889 0.70 -10.28 -7.73
CA THR A 889 1.92 -9.53 -8.01
C THR A 889 1.60 -8.26 -8.78
N GLY A 890 2.60 -7.48 -9.20
CA GLY A 890 2.41 -6.41 -10.19
C GLY A 890 2.89 -5.02 -9.74
N VAL A 891 3.04 -4.80 -8.44
CA VAL A 891 3.46 -3.52 -7.88
C VAL A 891 4.66 -3.74 -6.95
N ASP A 892 5.78 -3.13 -7.29
CA ASP A 892 6.97 -3.03 -6.43
C ASP A 892 7.88 -1.91 -6.97
N SER A 893 8.57 -1.18 -6.09
CA SER A 893 9.57 -0.16 -6.47
C SER A 893 11.03 -0.56 -6.23
N ALA A 894 11.28 -1.66 -5.52
CA ALA A 894 12.59 -2.11 -5.06
C ALA A 894 12.96 -3.53 -5.53
N HIS A 895 11.98 -4.41 -5.83
CA HIS A 895 12.23 -5.80 -6.21
C HIS A 895 11.74 -6.11 -7.63
N ASN A 896 12.47 -6.97 -8.33
CA ASN A 896 12.11 -7.43 -9.68
C ASN A 896 11.11 -8.58 -9.61
N TRP A 897 9.86 -8.26 -9.26
CA TRP A 897 8.79 -9.25 -9.10
C TRP A 897 8.54 -10.08 -10.37
N ARG A 898 8.79 -9.54 -11.58
CA ARG A 898 8.67 -10.29 -12.84
C ARG A 898 9.67 -11.44 -12.93
N ALA A 899 10.86 -11.26 -12.35
CA ALA A 899 11.88 -12.30 -12.30
C ALA A 899 11.60 -13.36 -11.22
N THR A 900 10.77 -13.07 -10.21
CA THR A 900 10.48 -13.99 -9.11
C THR A 900 9.13 -14.69 -9.21
N MET A 901 8.13 -14.11 -9.88
CA MET A 901 6.76 -14.66 -9.93
C MET A 901 6.71 -16.07 -10.51
N ARG A 902 7.44 -16.34 -11.60
CA ARG A 902 7.44 -17.66 -12.23
C ARG A 902 8.32 -18.65 -11.47
N PRO A 903 9.55 -18.32 -11.04
CA PRO A 903 10.32 -19.19 -10.15
C PRO A 903 9.60 -19.55 -8.85
N LEU A 904 8.84 -18.61 -8.27
CA LEU A 904 8.01 -18.89 -7.10
C LEU A 904 6.89 -19.86 -7.43
N ALA A 905 6.13 -19.63 -8.51
CA ALA A 905 5.09 -20.56 -8.96
C ALA A 905 5.65 -21.97 -9.23
N ASP A 906 6.74 -22.07 -10.00
CA ASP A 906 7.40 -23.33 -10.33
C ASP A 906 7.89 -24.07 -9.06
N LEU A 907 8.36 -23.32 -8.06
CA LEU A 907 8.80 -23.84 -6.77
C LEU A 907 7.64 -24.40 -5.95
N LEU A 908 6.51 -23.69 -5.89
CA LEU A 908 5.30 -24.15 -5.20
C LEU A 908 4.70 -25.39 -5.89
N GLU A 909 4.66 -25.39 -7.23
CA GLU A 909 4.16 -26.50 -8.05
C GLU A 909 5.09 -27.73 -8.07
N LYS A 910 6.24 -27.68 -7.38
CA LYS A 910 6.99 -28.90 -7.04
C LYS A 910 6.19 -29.80 -6.09
N ASP A 911 5.24 -29.26 -5.33
CA ASP A 911 4.19 -30.04 -4.69
C ASP A 911 3.03 -30.19 -5.70
N PRO A 912 2.79 -31.39 -6.25
CA PRO A 912 1.78 -31.58 -7.28
C PRO A 912 0.35 -31.32 -6.79
N ARG A 913 0.16 -31.20 -5.46
CA ARG A 913 -1.13 -30.85 -4.84
C ARG A 913 -1.41 -29.35 -4.85
N LEU A 914 -0.48 -28.53 -5.34
CA LEU A 914 -0.64 -27.07 -5.46
C LEU A 914 -0.64 -26.68 -6.94
N SER A 915 -1.57 -25.82 -7.34
CA SER A 915 -1.64 -25.27 -8.70
C SER A 915 -1.69 -23.74 -8.64
N CYS A 916 -0.75 -23.08 -9.30
CA CYS A 916 -0.56 -21.64 -9.18
C CYS A 916 -1.20 -20.88 -10.35
N THR A 917 -1.94 -19.82 -10.03
CA THR A 917 -2.37 -18.78 -10.99
C THR A 917 -1.69 -17.47 -10.62
N ILE A 918 -1.15 -16.75 -11.60
CA ILE A 918 -0.49 -15.45 -11.38
C ILE A 918 -1.41 -14.35 -11.89
N VAL A 919 -1.63 -13.33 -11.07
CA VAL A 919 -2.31 -12.08 -11.44
C VAL A 919 -1.38 -10.91 -11.18
N GLU A 920 -1.14 -10.09 -12.20
CA GLU A 920 -0.22 -8.94 -12.16
C GLU A 920 -0.92 -7.61 -11.79
N ASP A 921 -2.13 -7.68 -11.23
CA ASP A 921 -2.85 -6.52 -10.69
C ASP A 921 -3.28 -6.77 -9.24
N PRO A 922 -2.66 -6.10 -8.25
CA PRO A 922 -3.03 -6.23 -6.84
C PRO A 922 -4.46 -5.80 -6.50
N ASN A 923 -5.12 -4.99 -7.35
CA ASN A 923 -6.53 -4.64 -7.14
C ASN A 923 -7.47 -5.84 -7.30
N PHE A 924 -6.98 -6.97 -7.84
CA PHE A 924 -7.71 -8.24 -7.86
C PHE A 924 -8.12 -8.72 -6.46
N LEU A 925 -7.40 -8.32 -5.40
CA LEU A 925 -7.79 -8.64 -4.02
C LEU A 925 -9.21 -8.16 -3.66
N ALA A 926 -9.75 -7.14 -4.34
CA ALA A 926 -11.11 -6.66 -4.13
C ALA A 926 -12.18 -7.51 -4.84
N SER A 927 -11.80 -8.45 -5.71
CA SER A 927 -12.75 -9.23 -6.51
C SER A 927 -13.31 -10.43 -5.74
N ASP A 928 -14.55 -10.82 -6.05
CA ASP A 928 -15.22 -11.98 -5.43
C ASP A 928 -14.57 -13.30 -5.87
N GLU A 929 -13.94 -13.33 -7.07
CA GLU A 929 -13.20 -14.48 -7.59
C GLU A 929 -12.04 -14.91 -6.69
N LEU A 930 -11.56 -14.02 -5.80
CA LEU A 930 -10.58 -14.34 -4.75
C LEU A 930 -11.00 -15.58 -3.94
N HIS A 931 -12.30 -15.72 -3.62
CA HIS A 931 -12.84 -16.81 -2.80
C HIS A 931 -12.89 -18.16 -3.52
N SER A 932 -12.62 -18.20 -4.84
CA SER A 932 -12.48 -19.43 -5.60
C SER A 932 -11.13 -20.14 -5.37
N TYR A 933 -10.19 -19.46 -4.71
CA TYR A 933 -8.87 -19.98 -4.38
C TYR A 933 -8.80 -20.56 -2.97
N ASP A 934 -7.76 -21.36 -2.70
CA ASP A 934 -7.49 -21.94 -1.39
C ASP A 934 -6.43 -21.16 -0.61
N VAL A 935 -5.47 -20.58 -1.32
CA VAL A 935 -4.38 -19.77 -0.76
C VAL A 935 -4.15 -18.54 -1.62
N VAL A 936 -3.91 -17.40 -0.97
CA VAL A 936 -3.45 -16.16 -1.60
C VAL A 936 -2.01 -15.89 -1.19
N VAL A 937 -1.12 -15.76 -2.16
CA VAL A 937 0.29 -15.39 -1.98
C VAL A 937 0.44 -13.90 -2.30
N ILE A 938 0.76 -13.12 -1.27
CA ILE A 938 1.07 -11.70 -1.37
C ILE A 938 2.51 -11.55 -1.83
N HIS A 939 2.67 -11.23 -3.11
CA HIS A 939 3.95 -11.07 -3.82
C HIS A 939 4.01 -9.67 -4.48
N PHE A 940 3.70 -8.63 -3.71
CA PHE A 940 3.81 -7.22 -4.12
C PHE A 940 4.03 -6.34 -2.89
N GLN A 941 4.60 -5.15 -3.07
CA GLN A 941 4.50 -4.05 -2.10
C GLN A 941 4.04 -2.79 -2.81
N ASN A 942 3.29 -1.93 -2.12
CA ASN A 942 2.76 -0.73 -2.74
C ASN A 942 3.25 0.54 -2.03
N PRO A 943 4.24 1.26 -2.59
CA PRO A 943 4.72 2.52 -1.99
C PRO A 943 3.65 3.62 -2.05
N LYS A 944 2.72 3.54 -3.01
CA LYS A 944 1.52 4.38 -3.12
C LYS A 944 0.27 3.53 -2.79
N PRO A 945 -0.79 4.13 -2.23
CA PRO A 945 -2.05 3.42 -2.05
C PRO A 945 -2.56 2.81 -3.36
N LEU A 946 -3.07 1.57 -3.31
CA LEU A 946 -3.79 0.96 -4.42
C LEU A 946 -5.19 1.59 -4.52
N GLU A 947 -5.74 1.63 -5.73
CA GLU A 947 -7.08 2.18 -5.98
C GLU A 947 -8.15 1.47 -5.13
N LYS A 948 -8.08 0.14 -5.04
CA LYS A 948 -8.99 -0.69 -4.25
C LYS A 948 -8.34 -1.31 -3.01
N GLY A 949 -7.27 -0.71 -2.49
CA GLY A 949 -6.46 -1.32 -1.42
C GLY A 949 -7.22 -1.60 -0.12
N VAL A 950 -8.01 -0.66 0.37
CA VAL A 950 -8.81 -0.85 1.60
C VAL A 950 -9.90 -1.91 1.40
N GLU A 951 -10.53 -1.94 0.22
CA GLU A 951 -11.54 -2.96 -0.14
C GLU A 951 -10.91 -4.34 -0.26
N GLY A 952 -9.80 -4.45 -0.99
CA GLY A 952 -9.04 -5.68 -1.13
C GLY A 952 -8.48 -6.21 0.18
N GLY A 953 -8.03 -5.32 1.08
CA GLY A 953 -7.60 -5.70 2.42
C GLY A 953 -8.73 -6.31 3.27
N LYS A 954 -9.91 -5.65 3.29
CA LYS A 954 -11.10 -6.20 3.97
C LYS A 954 -11.55 -7.54 3.37
N ASN A 955 -11.50 -7.68 2.05
CA ASN A 955 -11.86 -8.92 1.37
C ASN A 955 -10.86 -10.05 1.68
N LEU A 956 -9.56 -9.74 1.73
CA LEU A 956 -8.50 -10.66 2.17
C LEU A 956 -8.69 -11.08 3.63
N LEU A 957 -9.11 -10.17 4.52
CA LEU A 957 -9.45 -10.51 5.91
C LEU A 957 -10.61 -11.51 5.98
N LYS A 958 -11.69 -11.26 5.23
CA LYS A 958 -12.84 -12.15 5.14
C LYS A 958 -12.44 -13.53 4.57
N PHE A 959 -11.57 -13.55 3.56
CA PHE A 959 -11.04 -14.76 2.95
C PHE A 959 -10.31 -15.63 3.99
N VAL A 960 -9.41 -15.04 4.78
CA VAL A 960 -8.68 -15.79 5.82
C VAL A 960 -9.58 -16.18 6.99
N GLU A 961 -10.46 -15.30 7.48
CA GLU A 961 -11.42 -15.62 8.55
C GLU A 961 -12.32 -16.81 8.16
N GLY A 962 -12.63 -16.96 6.87
CA GLY A 962 -13.36 -18.09 6.27
C GLY A 962 -12.62 -19.43 6.26
N GLY A 963 -11.38 -19.50 6.77
CA GLY A 963 -10.61 -20.73 6.89
C GLY A 963 -9.59 -20.98 5.76
N LYS A 964 -9.37 -19.99 4.90
CA LYS A 964 -8.41 -20.06 3.79
C LYS A 964 -7.00 -19.60 4.21
N GLY A 965 -6.02 -19.79 3.34
CA GLY A 965 -4.61 -19.55 3.64
C GLY A 965 -4.06 -18.25 3.05
N VAL A 966 -3.16 -17.57 3.77
CA VAL A 966 -2.39 -16.44 3.21
C VAL A 966 -0.90 -16.70 3.36
N VAL A 967 -0.13 -16.41 2.31
CA VAL A 967 1.33 -16.47 2.32
C VAL A 967 1.89 -15.09 2.01
N VAL A 968 2.80 -14.58 2.84
CA VAL A 968 3.49 -13.30 2.61
C VAL A 968 4.95 -13.56 2.26
N VAL A 969 5.37 -13.08 1.09
CA VAL A 969 6.71 -13.33 0.51
C VAL A 969 7.59 -12.11 0.69
N HIS A 970 8.67 -12.20 1.47
CA HIS A 970 9.73 -11.19 1.57
C HIS A 970 9.23 -9.74 1.61
N PHE A 971 9.21 -9.07 0.45
CA PHE A 971 8.75 -7.70 0.27
C PHE A 971 7.23 -7.49 0.45
N GLY A 972 6.44 -8.56 0.39
CA GLY A 972 5.00 -8.58 0.65
C GLY A 972 4.58 -8.03 2.01
N CYS A 973 5.51 -7.95 2.97
CA CYS A 973 5.29 -7.29 4.26
C CYS A 973 5.05 -5.76 4.14
N GLY A 974 5.34 -5.18 2.97
CA GLY A 974 5.06 -3.78 2.61
C GLY A 974 3.78 -3.58 1.80
N ALA A 975 2.92 -4.59 1.67
CA ALA A 975 1.62 -4.50 1.00
C ALA A 975 0.55 -3.80 1.86
N LEU A 976 -0.48 -3.28 1.19
CA LEU A 976 -1.71 -2.72 1.76
C LEU A 976 -1.47 -1.67 2.86
N ARG A 977 -0.48 -0.78 2.68
CA ARG A 977 -0.08 0.25 3.66
C ARG A 977 -1.20 1.24 4.02
N GLU A 978 -2.16 1.42 3.12
CA GLU A 978 -3.38 2.21 3.26
C GLU A 978 -4.44 1.54 4.16
N TRP A 979 -4.25 0.26 4.51
CA TRP A 979 -5.15 -0.50 5.35
C TRP A 979 -4.40 -1.01 6.61
N PRO A 980 -4.51 -0.30 7.76
CA PRO A 980 -3.71 -0.57 8.96
C PRO A 980 -3.82 -1.99 9.54
N ASP A 981 -4.90 -2.69 9.22
CA ASP A 981 -5.21 -4.03 9.74
C ASP A 981 -4.45 -5.16 9.01
N PHE A 982 -3.68 -4.88 7.96
CA PHE A 982 -2.88 -5.90 7.28
C PHE A 982 -1.93 -6.65 8.22
N VAL A 983 -1.43 -5.99 9.28
CA VAL A 983 -0.59 -6.62 10.33
C VAL A 983 -1.29 -7.76 11.07
N LYS A 984 -2.64 -7.79 11.11
CA LYS A 984 -3.40 -8.90 11.68
C LYS A 984 -3.24 -10.18 10.83
N VAL A 985 -3.12 -10.03 9.51
CA VAL A 985 -2.95 -11.14 8.55
C VAL A 985 -1.48 -11.50 8.38
N ALA A 986 -0.62 -10.51 8.19
CA ALA A 986 0.82 -10.73 7.95
C ALA A 986 1.62 -11.08 9.21
N GLY A 987 1.06 -10.82 10.40
CA GLY A 987 1.71 -10.98 11.70
C GLY A 987 2.75 -9.90 12.01
N ARG A 988 3.64 -9.61 11.06
CA ARG A 988 4.58 -8.49 11.09
C ARG A 988 4.57 -7.79 9.73
N VAL A 989 4.75 -6.47 9.74
CA VAL A 989 4.78 -5.62 8.54
C VAL A 989 6.01 -4.73 8.55
N TRP A 990 6.38 -4.21 7.39
CA TRP A 990 7.51 -3.29 7.25
C TRP A 990 7.29 -1.97 8.01
N ASP A 991 8.19 -1.61 8.91
CA ASP A 991 8.26 -0.30 9.58
C ASP A 991 9.44 0.53 9.06
N PRO A 992 9.20 1.64 8.34
CA PRO A 992 10.25 2.49 7.80
C PRO A 992 11.08 3.22 8.87
N LYS A 993 10.65 3.23 10.14
CA LYS A 993 11.42 3.79 11.26
C LYS A 993 12.50 2.85 11.78
N MET A 994 12.43 1.58 11.42
CA MET A 994 13.42 0.56 11.77
C MET A 994 14.49 0.45 10.68
N ARG A 995 15.66 -0.10 11.05
CA ARG A 995 16.70 -0.43 10.07
C ARG A 995 16.16 -1.50 9.12
N ALA A 996 16.24 -1.26 7.81
CA ALA A 996 15.64 -2.11 6.77
C ALA A 996 16.12 -3.57 6.86
N HIS A 997 17.35 -3.81 6.45
CA HIS A 997 17.95 -5.13 6.45
C HIS A 997 19.47 -5.02 6.60
N ASP A 998 20.12 -6.15 6.77
CA ASP A 998 21.57 -6.24 6.59
C ASP A 998 21.96 -6.06 5.12
N PRO A 999 23.22 -5.68 4.82
CA PRO A 999 23.73 -5.76 3.46
C PRO A 999 23.48 -7.15 2.88
N ARG A 1000 22.91 -7.19 1.67
CA ARG A 1000 22.61 -8.41 0.96
C ARG A 1000 23.84 -9.32 0.91
N GLY A 1001 23.65 -10.61 1.20
CA GLY A 1001 24.73 -11.58 1.16
C GLY A 1001 24.39 -12.87 1.88
N PRO A 1002 25.38 -13.77 2.03
CA PRO A 1002 25.15 -15.08 2.63
C PRO A 1002 24.90 -14.98 4.13
N PHE A 1003 23.86 -15.64 4.64
CA PHE A 1003 23.65 -15.82 6.08
C PHE A 1003 22.96 -17.16 6.38
N LYS A 1004 23.07 -17.61 7.64
CA LYS A 1004 22.49 -18.87 8.10
C LYS A 1004 21.12 -18.63 8.70
N VAL A 1005 20.16 -19.46 8.30
CA VAL A 1005 18.80 -19.49 8.86
C VAL A 1005 18.70 -20.67 9.82
N ASN A 1006 18.33 -20.39 11.06
CA ASN A 1006 18.20 -21.38 12.13
C ASN A 1006 16.72 -21.69 12.37
N ILE A 1007 16.37 -22.98 12.36
CA ILE A 1007 15.01 -23.43 12.68
C ILE A 1007 14.81 -23.34 14.20
N THR A 1008 13.83 -22.53 14.66
CA THR A 1008 13.53 -22.34 16.08
C THR A 1008 12.47 -23.30 16.59
N ASP A 1009 11.49 -23.63 15.74
CA ASP A 1009 10.46 -24.61 16.07
C ASP A 1009 10.63 -25.86 15.21
N VAL A 1010 11.31 -26.86 15.73
CA VAL A 1010 11.57 -28.13 15.04
C VAL A 1010 10.38 -29.09 15.03
N LYS A 1011 9.28 -28.76 15.74
CA LYS A 1011 8.07 -29.60 15.85
C LYS A 1011 6.91 -29.09 15.02
N HIS A 1012 6.94 -27.84 14.58
CA HIS A 1012 5.90 -27.30 13.73
C HIS A 1012 5.85 -28.04 12.36
N PRO A 1013 4.67 -28.39 11.81
CA PRO A 1013 4.58 -29.19 10.59
C PRO A 1013 5.35 -28.65 9.37
N ILE A 1014 5.51 -27.32 9.28
CA ILE A 1014 6.30 -26.69 8.21
C ILE A 1014 7.79 -27.06 8.33
N THR A 1015 8.33 -27.02 9.55
CA THR A 1015 9.76 -27.10 9.85
C THR A 1015 10.18 -28.44 10.44
N GLU A 1016 9.24 -29.38 10.63
CA GLU A 1016 9.52 -30.74 11.09
C GLU A 1016 10.52 -31.44 10.16
N GLY A 1017 11.63 -31.91 10.73
CA GLY A 1017 12.73 -32.51 9.99
C GLY A 1017 13.58 -31.54 9.16
N MET A 1018 13.31 -30.23 9.18
CA MET A 1018 14.21 -29.24 8.58
C MET A 1018 15.36 -28.92 9.52
N THR A 1019 16.56 -28.81 8.97
CA THR A 1019 17.77 -28.36 9.67
C THR A 1019 18.11 -26.92 9.29
N ALA A 1020 18.99 -26.28 10.06
CA ALA A 1020 19.51 -24.97 9.70
C ALA A 1020 20.19 -25.00 8.31
N PHE A 1021 20.03 -23.94 7.53
CA PHE A 1021 20.52 -23.87 6.16
C PHE A 1021 21.12 -22.51 5.83
N ASP A 1022 22.05 -22.49 4.89
CA ASP A 1022 22.62 -21.27 4.34
C ASP A 1022 21.72 -20.71 3.22
N THR A 1023 21.61 -19.39 3.16
CA THR A 1023 20.97 -18.64 2.09
C THR A 1023 21.82 -17.44 1.69
N ASP A 1024 21.56 -16.82 0.54
CA ASP A 1024 22.14 -15.55 0.10
C ASP A 1024 20.99 -14.58 -0.24
N ASP A 1025 20.73 -13.65 0.67
CA ASP A 1025 19.49 -12.86 0.70
C ASP A 1025 19.65 -11.54 1.50
N GLU A 1026 18.55 -10.83 1.72
CA GLU A 1026 18.45 -9.69 2.65
C GLU A 1026 17.83 -10.11 3.99
N LEU A 1027 18.63 -10.07 5.07
CA LEU A 1027 18.15 -10.34 6.42
C LEU A 1027 17.36 -9.13 6.94
N TYR A 1028 16.03 -9.22 6.92
CA TYR A 1028 15.15 -8.13 7.34
C TYR A 1028 15.19 -7.88 8.85
N THR A 1029 15.41 -6.62 9.21
CA THR A 1029 15.43 -6.13 10.60
C THR A 1029 14.34 -5.09 10.89
N CYS A 1030 13.44 -4.89 9.93
CA CYS A 1030 12.43 -3.83 9.89
C CYS A 1030 10.99 -4.32 10.06
N LEU A 1031 10.79 -5.56 10.50
CA LEU A 1031 9.46 -6.13 10.67
C LEU A 1031 8.93 -5.82 12.07
N ALA A 1032 7.81 -5.08 12.14
CA ALA A 1032 7.14 -4.67 13.37
C ALA A 1032 5.69 -5.16 13.42
N GLY A 1033 5.12 -5.22 14.62
CA GLY A 1033 3.72 -5.56 14.84
C GLY A 1033 3.49 -6.28 16.17
N ASP A 1034 2.31 -6.07 16.75
CA ASP A 1034 1.93 -6.63 18.05
C ASP A 1034 1.06 -7.89 17.92
N THR A 1035 0.71 -8.30 16.70
CA THR A 1035 -0.05 -9.54 16.44
C THR A 1035 0.72 -10.73 17.03
N PRO A 1036 0.08 -11.62 17.82
CA PRO A 1036 0.73 -12.84 18.28
C PRO A 1036 1.20 -13.68 17.08
N VAL A 1037 2.45 -14.13 17.12
CA VAL A 1037 3.05 -14.96 16.07
C VAL A 1037 3.86 -16.09 16.69
N GLN A 1038 3.96 -17.21 15.99
CA GLN A 1038 4.89 -18.29 16.30
C GLN A 1038 6.06 -18.22 15.31
N VAL A 1039 7.27 -18.06 15.83
CA VAL A 1039 8.49 -17.94 15.00
C VAL A 1039 9.02 -19.34 14.72
N LEU A 1040 9.15 -19.67 13.43
CA LEU A 1040 9.58 -20.98 12.93
C LEU A 1040 11.07 -21.00 12.58
N ALA A 1041 11.61 -19.87 12.13
CA ALA A 1041 13.03 -19.72 11.85
C ALA A 1041 13.50 -18.29 12.15
N ILE A 1042 14.77 -18.16 12.54
CA ILE A 1042 15.45 -16.89 12.79
C ILE A 1042 16.77 -16.80 12.03
N ALA A 1043 17.28 -15.59 11.86
CA ALA A 1043 18.67 -15.34 11.47
C ALA A 1043 19.24 -14.19 12.31
N THR A 1044 20.52 -14.30 12.65
CA THR A 1044 21.23 -13.28 13.44
C THR A 1044 21.81 -12.22 12.52
N SER A 1045 21.44 -10.95 12.72
CA SER A 1045 21.97 -9.83 11.96
C SER A 1045 23.49 -9.70 12.15
N LYS A 1046 24.22 -9.59 11.05
CA LYS A 1046 25.64 -9.25 11.02
C LYS A 1046 25.92 -7.82 11.46
N VAL A 1047 24.94 -6.91 11.31
CA VAL A 1047 25.07 -5.48 11.61
C VAL A 1047 24.87 -5.20 13.10
N ASP A 1048 23.74 -5.61 13.68
CA ASP A 1048 23.40 -5.29 15.08
C ASP A 1048 23.43 -6.48 16.04
N LYS A 1049 23.76 -7.67 15.54
CA LYS A 1049 23.91 -8.92 16.31
C LYS A 1049 22.64 -9.40 17.00
N LYS A 1050 21.45 -8.95 16.59
CA LYS A 1050 20.17 -9.44 17.09
C LYS A 1050 19.59 -10.53 16.20
N ASP A 1051 18.81 -11.42 16.81
CA ASP A 1051 18.03 -12.42 16.08
C ASP A 1051 16.74 -11.81 15.56
N TYR A 1052 16.47 -12.04 14.27
CA TYR A 1052 15.27 -11.59 13.60
C TYR A 1052 14.48 -12.78 13.02
N PRO A 1053 13.14 -12.78 13.12
CA PRO A 1053 12.30 -13.82 12.52
C PRO A 1053 12.42 -13.86 11.00
N MET A 1054 12.80 -15.02 10.46
CA MET A 1054 12.88 -15.27 9.01
C MET A 1054 11.67 -16.04 8.48
N ALA A 1055 11.01 -16.81 9.33
CA ALA A 1055 9.74 -17.46 9.02
C ALA A 1055 8.84 -17.46 10.25
N LEU A 1056 7.58 -17.08 10.08
CA LEU A 1056 6.60 -17.01 11.16
C LEU A 1056 5.21 -17.42 10.68
N VAL A 1057 4.37 -17.82 11.62
CA VAL A 1057 2.96 -18.11 11.39
C VAL A 1057 2.06 -17.34 12.36
N THR A 1058 0.85 -17.05 11.91
CA THR A 1058 -0.26 -16.56 12.73
C THR A 1058 -1.58 -17.15 12.26
N THR A 1059 -2.61 -17.03 13.06
CA THR A 1059 -3.97 -17.47 12.75
C THR A 1059 -4.94 -16.31 12.83
N VAL A 1060 -5.87 -16.25 11.88
CA VAL A 1060 -6.94 -15.25 11.85
C VAL A 1060 -8.26 -15.98 11.67
N GLY A 1061 -9.11 -15.97 12.69
CA GLY A 1061 -10.31 -16.81 12.72
C GLY A 1061 -9.94 -18.29 12.56
N LYS A 1062 -10.42 -18.92 11.49
CA LYS A 1062 -10.09 -20.32 11.13
C LYS A 1062 -8.94 -20.44 10.14
N GLY A 1063 -8.43 -19.33 9.61
CA GLY A 1063 -7.42 -19.30 8.56
C GLY A 1063 -5.99 -19.39 9.07
N ARG A 1064 -5.08 -19.74 8.17
CA ARG A 1064 -3.66 -20.00 8.42
C ARG A 1064 -2.81 -19.03 7.62
N CYS A 1065 -1.98 -18.24 8.30
CA CYS A 1065 -1.09 -17.27 7.67
C CYS A 1065 0.36 -17.68 7.87
N PHE A 1066 1.11 -17.76 6.76
CA PHE A 1066 2.54 -18.01 6.75
C PHE A 1066 3.27 -16.80 6.17
N HIS A 1067 4.32 -16.33 6.84
CA HIS A 1067 5.14 -15.21 6.38
C HIS A 1067 6.60 -15.63 6.43
N CYS A 1068 7.28 -15.54 5.29
CA CYS A 1068 8.70 -15.77 5.15
C CYS A 1068 9.38 -14.48 4.71
N ALA A 1069 10.35 -14.00 5.48
CA ALA A 1069 11.11 -12.79 5.18
C ALA A 1069 12.27 -13.04 4.20
N LEU A 1070 12.39 -14.25 3.64
CA LEU A 1070 13.41 -14.64 2.67
C LEU A 1070 12.82 -14.66 1.25
N GLY A 1071 13.61 -14.49 0.21
CA GLY A 1071 13.19 -14.56 -1.18
C GLY A 1071 13.27 -13.23 -1.93
N HIS A 1072 14.33 -12.44 -1.72
CA HIS A 1072 14.54 -11.17 -2.41
C HIS A 1072 14.53 -11.28 -3.94
N ASP A 1073 15.10 -12.35 -4.50
CA ASP A 1073 15.10 -12.63 -5.94
C ASP A 1073 15.02 -14.13 -6.28
N ALA A 1074 15.07 -14.45 -7.57
CA ALA A 1074 14.96 -15.83 -8.06
C ALA A 1074 16.09 -16.72 -7.53
N ARG A 1075 17.29 -16.15 -7.29
CA ARG A 1075 18.41 -16.89 -6.70
C ARG A 1075 18.14 -17.16 -5.23
N ALA A 1076 17.69 -16.17 -4.46
CA ALA A 1076 17.29 -16.36 -3.07
C ALA A 1076 16.21 -17.45 -2.91
N LEU A 1077 15.18 -17.44 -3.77
CA LEU A 1077 14.13 -18.47 -3.79
C LEU A 1077 14.67 -19.87 -4.13
N SER A 1078 15.74 -19.96 -4.92
CA SER A 1078 16.31 -21.24 -5.36
C SER A 1078 17.10 -21.97 -4.27
N PHE A 1079 17.44 -21.33 -3.14
CA PHE A 1079 18.12 -22.01 -2.04
C PHE A 1079 17.21 -23.10 -1.45
N PRO A 1080 17.70 -24.35 -1.29
CA PRO A 1080 16.86 -25.48 -0.91
C PRO A 1080 16.01 -25.27 0.34
N GLY A 1081 16.58 -24.66 1.39
CA GLY A 1081 15.85 -24.37 2.62
C GLY A 1081 14.76 -23.30 2.45
N VAL A 1082 15.03 -22.26 1.67
CA VAL A 1082 14.05 -21.21 1.31
C VAL A 1082 12.92 -21.80 0.46
N SER A 1083 13.29 -22.58 -0.56
CA SER A 1083 12.34 -23.33 -1.39
C SER A 1083 11.43 -24.22 -0.57
N GLU A 1084 11.98 -24.93 0.40
CA GLU A 1084 11.22 -25.85 1.22
C GLU A 1084 10.30 -25.13 2.21
N LEU A 1085 10.74 -24.02 2.80
CA LEU A 1085 9.88 -23.17 3.64
C LEU A 1085 8.66 -22.67 2.86
N TYR A 1086 8.84 -22.17 1.63
CA TYR A 1086 7.72 -21.68 0.82
C TYR A 1086 6.77 -22.79 0.40
N ARG A 1087 7.31 -23.93 -0.08
CA ARG A 1087 6.49 -25.06 -0.50
C ARG A 1087 5.69 -25.65 0.66
N ARG A 1088 6.34 -25.93 1.79
CA ARG A 1088 5.70 -26.47 3.00
C ARG A 1088 4.76 -25.48 3.66
N GLY A 1089 5.16 -24.20 3.73
CA GLY A 1089 4.35 -23.12 4.28
C GLY A 1089 3.07 -22.89 3.48
N THR A 1090 3.15 -22.94 2.15
CA THR A 1090 1.97 -22.82 1.27
C THR A 1090 1.05 -24.02 1.39
N ALA A 1091 1.60 -25.24 1.44
CA ALA A 1091 0.81 -26.45 1.68
C ALA A 1091 0.08 -26.38 3.03
N TRP A 1092 0.78 -25.97 4.10
CA TRP A 1092 0.18 -25.78 5.42
C TRP A 1092 -0.91 -24.71 5.42
N ALA A 1093 -0.67 -23.56 4.77
CA ALA A 1093 -1.69 -22.51 4.61
C ALA A 1093 -2.94 -23.05 3.88
N ALA A 1094 -2.75 -23.89 2.85
CA ALA A 1094 -3.82 -24.56 2.12
C ALA A 1094 -4.57 -25.65 2.92
N GLY A 1095 -4.11 -25.95 4.14
CA GLY A 1095 -4.66 -27.01 4.99
C GLY A 1095 -4.19 -28.42 4.63
N LEU A 1096 -3.13 -28.52 3.84
CA LEU A 1096 -2.48 -29.79 3.53
C LEU A 1096 -1.38 -30.07 4.58
N PRO A 1097 -1.18 -31.34 4.98
CA PRO A 1097 0.00 -31.71 5.73
C PRO A 1097 1.25 -31.48 4.85
N PRO A 1098 2.24 -30.71 5.33
CA PRO A 1098 3.51 -30.58 4.65
C PRO A 1098 4.17 -31.97 4.53
N VAL A 1099 4.70 -32.27 3.34
CA VAL A 1099 5.44 -33.51 3.08
C VAL A 1099 6.88 -33.16 2.86
N ALA A 1100 7.82 -33.97 3.35
CA ALA A 1100 9.22 -33.85 2.95
C ALA A 1100 9.37 -34.29 1.48
N LYS A 1101 10.28 -33.66 0.75
CA LYS A 1101 10.65 -34.09 -0.60
C LYS A 1101 11.81 -35.07 -0.56
#